data_AF-A0A2S7PE58-F1
#
_entry.id   AF-A0A2S7PE58-F1
#
_cell.length_a   1.000
_cell.length_b   1.000
_cell.length_c   1.000
_cell.angle_alpha   90.00
_cell.angle_beta   90.00
_cell.angle_gamma   90.00
#
_symmetry.space_group_name_H-M   'P 1'
#
loop_
_entity.id
_entity.type
_entity.pdbx_description
1 polymer ?
#
loop_
_entity_poly.entity_id
_entity_poly.type
_entity_poly.pdbx_seq_one_letter_code
_entity_poly.pdbx_strand_id
1 'polypeptide(L)'
;MLLLPHLLPLGLFLSAALGHRINRRQGSASADSLAIASEPVGISNGQSLMTSTVPPAPLKTIVVGNLKVLANTTAAKADAKVAVANIAETVDSKVLVIARDSVSAYSVWSGLNDLGIPYQVLIVPSGGVTLPQLNSSSTSGNFGLIVVLSEVSYSYPNVGYQSALTADQWQQLYNYQLSFHVRLVRLDSYPSAAFGTQALGSCCNDKVEQLVSVSDTSGFPNAGLKIATTDRKIHSGAGVSTLGLYHYPTVITNSTIAKEFLQLGPSSDGQYTNKSTAGVINNINGREQVSFVNIHSGHQADMSRWYSMCHSPQTGPRHQSISSIHGSTGAHEAYSGLFHTNVSDIYKPAGTTYRIGTADLAQHITFMNTINSKLNPGSKWWIEVGHNGNGNIEQSDSTDATGTLCKPGPIEYGEQIDTPLEWVKPIGSGTNLWPASPSIYPNYTAACLNKDTLKTWWATPANLNAFSHVSHTFTHEDQNNATYADIYKEITWNQAWLAASGIASATKFSPKGLIPPAITGLHNGDALRAWSDSGITHAIGDNTRPALLNPNNEHWPLISTVAANGFDGIQITPRWATNIYYNCDLPDCTVAEWIATSAGSGDINTLLNVEKQTNVRHLLSLHHDAFMFHQANLRYTGAASYTINGVTSTLSLFEAWVETVTQEFVRLVDWPLLTYKHDDLATLFANRMTRDACKPGLTYEIDATAATITGVTVTSNGNTCSVPVPVTLPGAVTDTQGATSEKVGNDPLTLWVPLKGQPVTYTLSTPIKL
;
A
#
# COMPACT_ATOMS: atom_id res chain seq x y z
N MET A 1 -50.54 -12.43 -5.10
CA MET A 1 -51.32 -13.67 -4.89
C MET A 1 -50.32 -14.82 -4.94
N LEU A 2 -49.98 -15.36 -3.75
CA LEU A 2 -49.21 -16.58 -3.41
C LEU A 2 -47.78 -16.80 -3.96
N LEU A 3 -46.84 -17.46 -3.27
CA LEU A 3 -46.45 -17.65 -1.86
C LEU A 3 -45.17 -18.52 -1.91
N LEU A 4 -44.23 -18.31 -0.98
CA LEU A 4 -43.02 -19.12 -0.70
C LEU A 4 -43.35 -20.61 -0.41
N PRO A 5 -42.39 -21.58 -0.45
CA PRO A 5 -41.57 -21.81 0.75
C PRO A 5 -40.14 -22.40 0.56
N HIS A 6 -39.38 -22.26 1.65
CA HIS A 6 -38.08 -22.86 2.01
C HIS A 6 -38.01 -24.39 1.91
N LEU A 7 -36.78 -24.92 1.78
CA LEU A 7 -36.32 -26.14 2.48
C LEU A 7 -34.78 -26.14 2.64
N LEU A 8 -34.34 -26.17 3.90
CA LEU A 8 -33.03 -26.61 4.39
C LEU A 8 -32.76 -28.08 4.02
N PRO A 9 -31.52 -28.57 4.24
CA PRO A 9 -31.41 -29.67 5.17
C PRO A 9 -30.46 -29.35 6.33
N LEU A 10 -31.03 -29.51 7.53
CA LEU A 10 -30.34 -29.82 8.77
C LEU A 10 -29.51 -31.09 8.58
N GLY A 11 -28.21 -30.98 8.84
CA GLY A 11 -27.30 -32.10 9.08
C GLY A 11 -26.37 -31.70 10.21
N LEU A 12 -26.92 -31.54 11.42
CA LEU A 12 -26.19 -31.27 12.64
C LEU A 12 -25.77 -32.58 13.34
N PHE A 13 -24.59 -32.51 13.97
CA PHE A 13 -24.15 -33.15 15.23
C PHE A 13 -23.13 -34.30 15.17
N LEU A 14 -22.06 -34.09 15.97
CA LEU A 14 -20.86 -34.89 16.27
C LEU A 14 -19.81 -34.92 15.14
N SER A 15 -18.62 -34.33 15.24
CA SER A 15 -17.70 -34.33 16.39
C SER A 15 -16.78 -33.11 16.35
N ALA A 16 -16.82 -32.32 17.42
CA ALA A 16 -15.85 -31.28 17.74
C ALA A 16 -14.82 -31.86 18.71
N ALA A 17 -13.53 -31.63 18.46
CA ALA A 17 -12.46 -31.52 19.45
C ALA A 17 -11.08 -31.61 18.77
N LEU A 18 -10.15 -30.74 19.21
CA LEU A 18 -8.68 -30.82 19.14
C LEU A 18 -7.98 -30.00 18.04
N GLY A 19 -7.85 -28.71 18.31
CA GLY A 19 -6.82 -27.80 17.80
C GLY A 19 -6.48 -26.73 18.84
N HIS A 20 -5.57 -27.03 19.76
CA HIS A 20 -4.57 -26.17 20.45
C HIS A 20 -4.08 -26.93 21.69
N ARG A 21 -3.12 -27.85 21.48
CA ARG A 21 -2.43 -28.48 22.62
C ARG A 21 -1.24 -27.62 23.01
N ILE A 22 -1.41 -26.86 24.09
CA ILE A 22 -0.28 -26.42 24.89
C ILE A 22 0.35 -27.68 25.53
N ASN A 23 1.68 -27.73 25.54
CA ASN A 23 2.47 -28.91 25.91
C ASN A 23 2.09 -29.47 27.30
N ARG A 24 1.44 -30.63 27.33
CA ARG A 24 1.37 -31.48 28.52
C ARG A 24 2.50 -32.52 28.48
N ARG A 25 3.23 -32.66 29.60
CA ARG A 25 4.22 -33.74 29.84
C ARG A 25 3.64 -35.13 29.51
N GLN A 26 4.44 -35.93 28.82
CA GLN A 26 4.12 -37.29 28.35
C GLN A 26 3.56 -38.23 29.44
N GLY A 27 2.47 -38.92 29.09
CA GLY A 27 2.05 -40.20 29.65
C GLY A 27 1.57 -41.07 28.49
N SER A 28 2.15 -42.27 28.37
CA SER A 28 2.04 -43.22 27.26
C SER A 28 0.60 -43.66 26.91
N ALA A 29 0.21 -43.57 25.63
CA ALA A 29 -0.77 -44.48 24.99
C ALA A 29 -0.67 -44.40 23.45
N SER A 30 -1.08 -45.49 22.81
CA SER A 30 -0.71 -46.02 21.48
C SER A 30 -1.18 -45.25 20.24
N ALA A 31 -0.45 -45.52 19.16
CA ALA A 31 -0.71 -45.10 17.78
C ALA A 31 -2.06 -45.57 17.24
N ASP A 32 -2.82 -44.64 16.67
CA ASP A 32 -3.68 -44.89 15.51
C ASP A 32 -3.69 -43.64 14.63
N SER A 33 -3.35 -43.85 13.37
CA SER A 33 -3.20 -42.86 12.33
C SER A 33 -4.55 -42.42 11.76
N LEU A 34 -4.86 -41.13 11.86
CA LEU A 34 -5.83 -40.48 10.97
C LEU A 34 -5.19 -39.19 10.45
N ALA A 35 -4.86 -39.20 9.14
CA ALA A 35 -4.54 -38.00 8.40
C ALA A 35 -5.80 -37.12 8.38
N ILE A 36 -5.75 -35.97 9.05
CA ILE A 36 -6.85 -34.99 9.08
C ILE A 36 -6.33 -33.72 8.40
N ALA A 37 -7.02 -33.33 7.33
CA ALA A 37 -6.73 -32.15 6.53
C ALA A 37 -6.88 -30.88 7.38
N SER A 38 -5.90 -30.00 7.29
CA SER A 38 -6.05 -28.59 7.65
C SER A 38 -7.24 -28.01 6.90
N GLU A 39 -8.23 -27.44 7.58
CA GLU A 39 -9.22 -26.64 6.86
C GLU A 39 -8.48 -25.48 6.16
N PRO A 40 -8.78 -25.25 4.87
CA PRO A 40 -8.13 -24.20 4.13
C PRO A 40 -8.60 -22.88 4.74
N VAL A 41 -7.66 -22.09 5.26
CA VAL A 41 -7.83 -20.64 5.17
C VAL A 41 -7.76 -20.36 3.67
N GLY A 42 -8.88 -20.57 3.00
CA GLY A 42 -9.10 -20.37 1.59
C GLY A 42 -9.06 -18.89 1.29
N ILE A 43 -7.90 -18.25 1.50
CA ILE A 43 -7.69 -16.86 1.11
C ILE A 43 -7.59 -16.89 -0.41
N SER A 44 -8.71 -16.78 -1.11
CA SER A 44 -8.67 -16.02 -2.35
C SER A 44 -8.09 -14.67 -1.95
N ASN A 45 -6.86 -14.37 -2.34
CA ASN A 45 -6.13 -13.17 -1.91
C ASN A 45 -6.93 -11.90 -2.25
N GLY A 46 -7.82 -11.50 -1.35
CA GLY A 46 -8.72 -10.35 -1.46
C GLY A 46 -8.01 -9.04 -1.18
N GLN A 47 -6.70 -9.06 -0.95
CA GLN A 47 -5.85 -7.90 -0.71
C GLN A 47 -5.59 -7.09 -2.00
N SER A 48 -6.11 -7.55 -3.14
CA SER A 48 -6.29 -6.69 -4.31
C SER A 48 -7.16 -5.50 -3.92
N LEU A 49 -6.55 -4.31 -3.93
CA LEU A 49 -7.21 -3.03 -3.80
C LEU A 49 -8.44 -2.97 -4.72
N MET A 50 -9.63 -3.12 -4.11
CA MET A 50 -10.95 -3.18 -4.75
C MET A 50 -10.98 -3.99 -6.06
N THR A 51 -11.48 -5.23 -6.06
CA THR A 51 -11.76 -5.91 -7.33
C THR A 51 -12.85 -5.15 -8.10
N SER A 52 -12.52 -4.65 -9.29
CA SER A 52 -13.54 -4.08 -10.20
C SER A 52 -14.61 -5.14 -10.47
N THR A 53 -15.85 -4.84 -10.09
CA THR A 53 -17.02 -5.61 -10.48
C THR A 53 -17.60 -5.16 -11.84
N VAL A 54 -16.98 -4.16 -12.48
CA VAL A 54 -17.44 -3.61 -13.77
C VAL A 54 -16.59 -4.18 -14.92
N PRO A 55 -17.22 -4.84 -15.91
CA PRO A 55 -16.52 -5.32 -17.10
C PRO A 55 -15.88 -4.16 -17.88
N PRO A 56 -14.67 -4.33 -18.45
CA PRO A 56 -14.09 -3.34 -19.34
C PRO A 56 -15.04 -3.02 -20.49
N ALA A 57 -15.03 -1.77 -20.98
CA ALA A 57 -15.86 -1.37 -22.11
C ALA A 57 -15.59 -2.30 -23.31
N PRO A 58 -16.65 -2.80 -23.98
CA PRO A 58 -16.50 -3.84 -25.00
C PRO A 58 -15.69 -3.31 -26.19
N LEU A 59 -14.64 -4.01 -26.58
CA LEU A 59 -13.86 -3.65 -27.77
C LEU A 59 -14.74 -3.74 -29.02
N LYS A 60 -14.69 -2.72 -29.91
CA LYS A 60 -15.26 -2.81 -31.26
C LYS A 60 -14.21 -2.52 -32.32
N THR A 61 -14.38 -3.13 -33.49
CA THR A 61 -13.50 -2.86 -34.63
C THR A 61 -13.74 -1.43 -35.13
N ILE A 62 -12.70 -0.61 -35.08
CA ILE A 62 -12.61 0.68 -35.73
C ILE A 62 -11.75 0.51 -36.99
N VAL A 63 -12.16 1.15 -38.08
CA VAL A 63 -11.40 1.18 -39.34
C VAL A 63 -10.71 2.53 -39.45
N VAL A 64 -9.38 2.52 -39.45
CA VAL A 64 -8.56 3.73 -39.61
C VAL A 64 -7.67 3.54 -40.84
N GLY A 65 -8.06 4.18 -41.95
CA GLY A 65 -7.46 3.88 -43.25
C GLY A 65 -7.68 2.41 -43.64
N ASN A 66 -6.58 1.66 -43.85
CA ASN A 66 -6.62 0.23 -44.18
C ASN A 66 -6.50 -0.69 -42.95
N LEU A 67 -6.31 -0.14 -41.75
CA LEU A 67 -6.09 -0.90 -40.52
C LEU A 67 -7.44 -1.17 -39.83
N LYS A 68 -7.66 -2.43 -39.42
CA LYS A 68 -8.78 -2.82 -38.53
C LYS A 68 -8.20 -3.01 -37.14
N VAL A 69 -8.60 -2.16 -36.19
CA VAL A 69 -8.13 -2.21 -34.81
C VAL A 69 -9.33 -2.36 -33.88
N LEU A 70 -9.22 -3.24 -32.91
CA LEU A 70 -10.20 -3.32 -31.82
C LEU A 70 -9.91 -2.16 -30.85
N ALA A 71 -10.90 -1.31 -30.59
CA ALA A 71 -10.75 -0.19 -29.67
C ALA A 71 -12.03 0.02 -28.85
N ASN A 72 -11.86 0.57 -27.66
CA ASN A 72 -12.92 0.88 -26.69
C ASN A 72 -13.17 2.40 -26.56
N THR A 73 -12.51 3.20 -27.41
CA THR A 73 -12.47 4.65 -27.35
C THR A 73 -12.45 5.29 -28.74
N THR A 74 -12.77 6.57 -28.83
CA THR A 74 -12.74 7.35 -30.09
C THR A 74 -11.31 7.80 -30.41
N ALA A 75 -11.00 7.93 -31.69
CA ALA A 75 -9.85 8.73 -32.12
C ALA A 75 -10.15 10.21 -31.84
N ALA A 76 -9.23 10.91 -31.18
CA ALA A 76 -9.35 12.36 -31.01
C ALA A 76 -9.27 13.07 -32.37
N LYS A 77 -10.04 14.15 -32.51
CA LYS A 77 -10.00 15.01 -33.71
C LYS A 77 -8.97 16.11 -33.51
N ALA A 78 -8.34 16.54 -34.61
CA ALA A 78 -7.43 17.67 -34.58
C ALA A 78 -8.19 18.96 -34.26
N ASP A 79 -7.59 19.80 -33.43
CA ASP A 79 -8.24 21.02 -32.92
C ASP A 79 -8.29 22.13 -33.97
N ALA A 80 -9.30 23.02 -33.86
CA ALA A 80 -9.27 24.30 -34.53
C ALA A 80 -8.38 25.28 -33.75
N LYS A 81 -7.48 25.98 -34.45
CA LYS A 81 -6.59 26.98 -33.84
C LYS A 81 -7.42 28.14 -33.27
N VAL A 82 -7.25 28.45 -31.98
CA VAL A 82 -7.75 29.70 -31.38
C VAL A 82 -6.63 30.32 -30.55
N ALA A 83 -6.37 31.61 -30.77
CA ALA A 83 -5.51 32.40 -29.90
C ALA A 83 -6.37 32.97 -28.78
N VAL A 84 -6.06 32.63 -27.52
CA VAL A 84 -6.74 33.15 -26.33
C VAL A 84 -5.73 33.99 -25.54
N ALA A 85 -6.18 35.08 -24.91
CA ALA A 85 -5.30 35.94 -24.12
C ALA A 85 -4.80 35.21 -22.85
N ASN A 86 -3.51 35.34 -22.56
CA ASN A 86 -2.90 34.89 -21.32
C ASN A 86 -3.12 35.95 -20.24
N ILE A 87 -4.00 35.68 -19.29
CA ILE A 87 -4.43 36.64 -18.27
C ILE A 87 -4.53 36.00 -16.87
N ALA A 88 -4.02 34.78 -16.69
CA ALA A 88 -4.09 34.11 -15.41
C ALA A 88 -3.14 34.73 -14.38
N GLU A 89 -3.67 34.99 -13.20
CA GLU A 89 -2.93 35.47 -12.02
C GLU A 89 -2.89 34.37 -10.95
N THR A 90 -3.95 33.55 -10.84
CA THR A 90 -4.03 32.47 -9.86
C THR A 90 -4.72 31.22 -10.43
N VAL A 91 -4.32 30.05 -9.96
CA VAL A 91 -5.00 28.78 -10.27
C VAL A 91 -5.05 27.89 -9.03
N ASP A 92 -6.26 27.40 -8.70
CA ASP A 92 -6.47 26.35 -7.71
C ASP A 92 -5.84 25.05 -8.21
N SER A 93 -4.96 24.44 -7.40
CA SER A 93 -4.24 23.20 -7.71
C SER A 93 -5.14 21.97 -7.83
N LYS A 94 -6.44 22.08 -7.49
CA LYS A 94 -7.40 20.98 -7.61
C LYS A 94 -7.37 20.31 -8.99
N VAL A 95 -7.41 18.98 -9.01
CA VAL A 95 -7.44 18.19 -10.26
C VAL A 95 -8.87 17.90 -10.70
N LEU A 96 -9.21 18.15 -11.97
CA LEU A 96 -10.46 17.71 -12.56
C LEU A 96 -10.30 16.33 -13.22
N VAL A 97 -10.97 15.31 -12.67
CA VAL A 97 -10.99 13.95 -13.21
C VAL A 97 -12.29 13.74 -14.00
N ILE A 98 -12.17 13.47 -15.30
CA ILE A 98 -13.30 13.27 -16.21
C ILE A 98 -13.32 11.81 -16.66
N ALA A 99 -14.37 11.07 -16.30
CA ALA A 99 -14.49 9.64 -16.58
C ALA A 99 -15.94 9.25 -16.91
N ARG A 100 -16.16 8.04 -17.43
CA ARG A 100 -17.51 7.53 -17.79
C ARG A 100 -18.33 7.09 -16.58
N ASP A 101 -17.65 6.61 -15.55
CA ASP A 101 -18.22 5.95 -14.38
C ASP A 101 -17.22 5.99 -13.21
N SER A 102 -17.69 5.65 -12.02
CA SER A 102 -16.90 5.72 -10.78
C SER A 102 -15.72 4.75 -10.74
N VAL A 103 -15.80 3.61 -11.42
CA VAL A 103 -14.71 2.62 -11.47
C VAL A 103 -13.58 3.11 -12.35
N SER A 104 -13.92 3.59 -13.55
CA SER A 104 -13.00 4.27 -14.43
C SER A 104 -12.32 5.46 -13.73
N ALA A 105 -13.10 6.26 -12.99
CA ALA A 105 -12.57 7.39 -12.23
C ALA A 105 -11.58 6.97 -11.12
N TYR A 106 -11.82 5.85 -10.44
CA TYR A 106 -10.94 5.32 -9.38
C TYR A 106 -9.51 5.11 -9.88
N SER A 107 -9.34 4.58 -11.09
CA SER A 107 -8.02 4.40 -11.72
C SER A 107 -7.17 5.67 -11.82
N VAL A 108 -7.80 6.85 -11.69
CA VAL A 108 -7.12 8.15 -11.67
C VAL A 108 -7.07 8.71 -10.26
N TRP A 109 -8.23 8.81 -9.59
CA TRP A 109 -8.28 9.51 -8.32
C TRP A 109 -7.58 8.74 -7.21
N SER A 110 -7.41 7.41 -7.30
CA SER A 110 -6.65 6.63 -6.31
C SER A 110 -5.24 7.19 -6.18
N GLY A 111 -4.50 7.39 -7.28
CA GLY A 111 -3.16 7.97 -7.24
C GLY A 111 -3.12 9.41 -6.71
N LEU A 112 -4.17 10.20 -6.94
CA LEU A 112 -4.30 11.53 -6.34
C LEU A 112 -4.54 11.44 -4.83
N ASN A 113 -5.35 10.47 -4.39
CA ASN A 113 -5.63 10.19 -3.00
C ASN A 113 -4.40 9.62 -2.27
N ASP A 114 -3.61 8.77 -2.91
CA ASP A 114 -2.32 8.27 -2.42
C ASP A 114 -1.42 9.45 -2.01
N LEU A 115 -1.35 10.46 -2.89
CA LEU A 115 -0.57 11.68 -2.69
C LEU A 115 -1.26 12.75 -1.84
N GLY A 116 -2.54 12.59 -1.46
CA GLY A 116 -3.30 13.63 -0.75
C GLY A 116 -3.65 14.87 -1.59
N ILE A 117 -3.61 14.75 -2.92
CA ILE A 117 -3.91 15.83 -3.88
C ILE A 117 -5.43 16.05 -3.96
N PRO A 118 -5.93 17.28 -3.75
CA PRO A 118 -7.35 17.59 -3.92
C PRO A 118 -7.83 17.37 -5.36
N TYR A 119 -8.98 16.73 -5.53
CA TYR A 119 -9.57 16.45 -6.84
C TYR A 119 -11.09 16.63 -6.84
N GLN A 120 -11.65 16.78 -8.05
CA GLN A 120 -13.08 16.74 -8.33
C GLN A 120 -13.35 15.76 -9.47
N VAL A 121 -14.31 14.86 -9.27
CA VAL A 121 -14.71 13.88 -10.30
C VAL A 121 -15.94 14.39 -11.06
N LEU A 122 -15.86 14.39 -12.39
CA LEU A 122 -16.96 14.58 -13.32
C LEU A 122 -17.26 13.25 -14.03
N ILE A 123 -18.40 12.66 -13.71
CA ILE A 123 -18.90 11.47 -14.41
C ILE A 123 -19.70 11.92 -15.64
N VAL A 124 -19.28 11.47 -16.83
CA VAL A 124 -19.89 11.79 -18.12
C VAL A 124 -20.64 10.56 -18.65
N PRO A 125 -21.97 10.48 -18.45
CA PRO A 125 -22.78 9.40 -19.01
C PRO A 125 -22.86 9.52 -20.54
N SER A 126 -23.35 8.49 -21.22
CA SER A 126 -23.53 8.50 -22.69
C SER A 126 -24.53 9.55 -23.19
N GLY A 127 -25.36 10.13 -22.31
CA GLY A 127 -26.22 11.27 -22.64
C GLY A 127 -25.51 12.63 -22.62
N GLY A 128 -24.23 12.66 -22.22
CA GLY A 128 -23.48 13.88 -21.96
C GLY A 128 -23.79 14.49 -20.58
N VAL A 129 -23.00 15.50 -20.22
CA VAL A 129 -23.15 16.31 -19.00
C VAL A 129 -22.52 17.68 -19.24
N THR A 130 -22.92 18.71 -18.49
CA THR A 130 -22.24 20.01 -18.52
C THR A 130 -20.88 19.94 -17.81
N LEU A 131 -19.89 20.70 -18.30
CA LEU A 131 -18.63 20.87 -17.58
C LEU A 131 -18.86 21.69 -16.30
N PRO A 132 -18.09 21.46 -15.23
CA PRO A 132 -18.07 22.36 -14.09
C PRO A 132 -17.48 23.72 -14.50
N GLN A 133 -17.70 24.73 -13.67
CA GLN A 133 -17.10 26.04 -13.87
C GLN A 133 -15.57 25.95 -13.81
N LEU A 134 -14.91 26.13 -14.95
CA LEU A 134 -13.45 25.98 -15.07
C LEU A 134 -12.67 27.14 -14.43
N ASN A 135 -13.24 28.34 -14.38
CA ASN A 135 -12.62 29.53 -13.80
C ASN A 135 -13.68 30.40 -13.08
N SER A 136 -13.29 31.02 -11.96
CA SER A 136 -14.16 31.87 -11.14
C SER A 136 -14.15 33.34 -11.57
N SER A 137 -13.06 33.79 -12.19
CA SER A 137 -12.90 35.11 -12.79
C SER A 137 -12.11 34.99 -14.10
N SER A 138 -11.87 36.11 -14.79
CA SER A 138 -10.98 36.10 -15.95
C SER A 138 -9.51 35.79 -15.60
N THR A 139 -9.10 35.98 -14.34
CA THR A 139 -7.71 35.80 -13.88
C THR A 139 -7.52 34.63 -12.91
N SER A 140 -8.59 33.98 -12.44
CA SER A 140 -8.56 32.89 -11.46
C SER A 140 -9.15 31.58 -11.99
N GLY A 141 -8.28 30.58 -12.18
CA GLY A 141 -8.65 29.22 -12.61
C GLY A 141 -9.02 28.31 -11.43
N ASN A 142 -9.97 27.40 -11.63
CA ASN A 142 -10.47 26.51 -10.56
C ASN A 142 -9.81 25.12 -10.56
N PHE A 143 -8.98 24.81 -11.57
CA PHE A 143 -8.30 23.51 -11.70
C PHE A 143 -6.88 23.65 -12.24
N GLY A 144 -5.90 23.03 -11.59
CA GLY A 144 -4.48 23.05 -11.96
C GLY A 144 -4.10 21.93 -12.94
N LEU A 145 -4.95 20.91 -13.04
CA LEU A 145 -4.76 19.76 -13.93
C LEU A 145 -6.11 19.21 -14.36
N ILE A 146 -6.19 18.77 -15.62
CA ILE A 146 -7.34 18.01 -16.13
C ILE A 146 -6.86 16.60 -16.50
N VAL A 147 -7.60 15.58 -16.09
CA VAL A 147 -7.37 14.19 -16.48
C VAL A 147 -8.63 13.64 -17.14
N VAL A 148 -8.50 13.09 -18.35
CA VAL A 148 -9.61 12.47 -19.08
C VAL A 148 -9.30 11.00 -19.34
N LEU A 149 -10.20 10.11 -18.93
CA LEU A 149 -10.09 8.67 -19.19
C LEU A 149 -10.91 8.26 -20.42
N SER A 150 -10.29 7.51 -21.32
CA SER A 150 -10.91 6.90 -22.51
C SER A 150 -11.73 7.88 -23.35
N GLU A 151 -11.30 9.15 -23.42
CA GLU A 151 -12.02 10.25 -24.10
C GLU A 151 -13.50 10.38 -23.69
N VAL A 152 -13.88 9.79 -22.54
CA VAL A 152 -15.26 9.49 -22.13
C VAL A 152 -16.13 8.98 -23.28
N SER A 153 -15.58 8.03 -24.03
CA SER A 153 -16.16 7.58 -25.28
C SER A 153 -17.16 6.44 -25.14
N TYR A 154 -18.23 6.49 -25.92
CA TYR A 154 -19.25 5.46 -26.01
C TYR A 154 -19.48 5.08 -27.47
N SER A 155 -19.92 3.84 -27.70
CA SER A 155 -20.34 3.41 -29.02
C SER A 155 -21.80 3.81 -29.27
N TYR A 156 -21.99 4.82 -30.11
CA TYR A 156 -23.31 5.28 -30.53
C TYR A 156 -23.77 4.53 -31.80
N PRO A 157 -25.09 4.30 -31.96
CA PRO A 157 -25.63 3.72 -33.17
C PRO A 157 -25.20 4.48 -34.43
N ASN A 158 -24.82 3.76 -35.49
CA ASN A 158 -24.48 4.27 -36.82
C ASN A 158 -23.22 5.15 -36.95
N VAL A 159 -22.67 5.70 -35.85
CA VAL A 159 -21.49 6.59 -35.87
C VAL A 159 -20.27 6.04 -35.11
N GLY A 160 -20.42 4.88 -34.47
CA GLY A 160 -19.33 4.19 -33.78
C GLY A 160 -18.94 4.86 -32.46
N TYR A 161 -17.68 4.69 -32.05
CA TYR A 161 -17.16 5.33 -30.85
C TYR A 161 -17.04 6.84 -31.04
N GLN A 162 -17.67 7.62 -30.16
CA GLN A 162 -17.55 9.07 -30.07
C GLN A 162 -17.39 9.48 -28.60
N SER A 163 -16.76 10.62 -28.33
CA SER A 163 -16.74 11.20 -26.99
C SER A 163 -18.16 11.61 -26.58
N ALA A 164 -18.52 11.43 -25.31
CA ALA A 164 -19.75 11.99 -24.76
C ALA A 164 -19.64 13.50 -24.43
N LEU A 165 -18.41 14.06 -24.42
CA LEU A 165 -18.23 15.50 -24.45
C LEU A 165 -18.37 16.01 -25.88
N THR A 166 -19.10 17.11 -26.04
CA THR A 166 -19.27 17.78 -27.32
C THR A 166 -17.99 18.46 -27.79
N ALA A 167 -17.90 18.79 -29.08
CA ALA A 167 -16.76 19.54 -29.62
C ALA A 167 -16.56 20.89 -28.91
N ASP A 168 -17.66 21.58 -28.57
CA ASP A 168 -17.61 22.86 -27.85
C ASP A 168 -17.08 22.69 -26.43
N GLN A 169 -17.38 21.59 -25.75
CA GLN A 169 -16.86 21.29 -24.42
C GLN A 169 -15.37 20.96 -24.47
N TRP A 170 -14.92 20.17 -25.44
CA TRP A 170 -13.50 19.96 -25.67
C TRP A 170 -12.77 21.28 -25.95
N GLN A 171 -13.36 22.15 -26.77
CA GLN A 171 -12.81 23.47 -27.02
C GLN A 171 -12.75 24.35 -25.76
N GLN A 172 -13.75 24.26 -24.87
CA GLN A 172 -13.71 24.95 -23.57
C GLN A 172 -12.52 24.48 -22.72
N LEU A 173 -12.26 23.16 -22.65
CA LEU A 173 -11.10 22.63 -21.95
C LEU A 173 -9.79 23.14 -22.56
N TYR A 174 -9.67 23.16 -23.90
CA TYR A 174 -8.46 23.65 -24.57
C TYR A 174 -8.24 25.15 -24.39
N ASN A 175 -9.30 25.95 -24.43
CA ASN A 175 -9.22 27.38 -24.15
C ASN A 175 -8.75 27.61 -22.70
N TYR A 176 -9.25 26.82 -21.76
CA TYR A 176 -8.81 26.87 -20.37
C TYR A 176 -7.33 26.51 -20.21
N GLN A 177 -6.84 25.47 -20.90
CA GLN A 177 -5.41 25.14 -20.92
C GLN A 177 -4.53 26.31 -21.36
N LEU A 178 -4.94 27.03 -22.42
CA LEU A 178 -4.19 28.17 -22.95
C LEU A 178 -4.28 29.42 -22.07
N SER A 179 -5.45 29.71 -21.50
CA SER A 179 -5.66 30.90 -20.67
C SER A 179 -4.98 30.80 -19.30
N PHE A 180 -4.91 29.59 -18.73
CA PHE A 180 -4.44 29.34 -17.37
C PHE A 180 -3.17 28.48 -17.28
N HIS A 181 -2.57 28.13 -18.43
CA HIS A 181 -1.40 27.25 -18.54
C HIS A 181 -1.59 25.91 -17.81
N VAL A 182 -2.79 25.36 -17.94
CA VAL A 182 -3.18 24.10 -17.30
C VAL A 182 -2.90 22.94 -18.24
N ARG A 183 -2.36 21.85 -17.70
CA ARG A 183 -2.07 20.64 -18.46
C ARG A 183 -3.26 19.70 -18.53
N LEU A 184 -3.24 18.85 -19.56
CA LEU A 184 -4.21 17.79 -19.77
C LEU A 184 -3.50 16.44 -19.80
N VAL A 185 -3.98 15.49 -19.02
CA VAL A 185 -3.56 14.08 -19.11
C VAL A 185 -4.69 13.29 -19.74
N ARG A 186 -4.35 12.49 -20.74
CA ARG A 186 -5.27 11.60 -21.45
C ARG A 186 -4.82 10.17 -21.29
N LEU A 187 -5.74 9.36 -20.78
CA LEU A 187 -5.50 7.97 -20.44
C LEU A 187 -6.39 7.09 -21.28
N ASP A 188 -5.90 5.91 -21.64
CA ASP A 188 -6.63 5.00 -22.52
C ASP A 188 -7.10 5.69 -23.81
N SER A 189 -6.17 6.39 -24.47
CA SER A 189 -6.47 7.18 -25.66
C SER A 189 -5.99 6.46 -26.91
N TYR A 190 -6.86 6.36 -27.91
CA TYR A 190 -6.49 5.76 -29.18
C TYR A 190 -5.45 6.65 -29.89
N PRO A 191 -4.33 6.09 -30.39
CA PRO A 191 -3.31 6.84 -31.12
C PRO A 191 -3.91 7.55 -32.34
N SER A 192 -3.65 8.85 -32.48
CA SER A 192 -4.27 9.64 -33.54
C SER A 192 -3.37 10.78 -34.01
N ALA A 193 -3.64 11.28 -35.21
CA ALA A 193 -2.93 12.43 -35.77
C ALA A 193 -3.04 13.68 -34.87
N ALA A 194 -4.11 13.81 -34.09
CA ALA A 194 -4.28 14.88 -33.10
C ALA A 194 -3.20 14.86 -32.01
N PHE A 195 -2.60 13.70 -31.75
CA PHE A 195 -1.50 13.52 -30.79
C PHE A 195 -0.15 13.35 -31.48
N GLY A 196 -0.07 13.54 -32.80
CA GLY A 196 1.14 13.29 -33.59
C GLY A 196 1.54 11.81 -33.65
N THR A 197 0.59 10.90 -33.47
CA THR A 197 0.81 9.46 -33.39
C THR A 197 -0.08 8.65 -34.33
N GLN A 198 0.28 7.39 -34.54
CA GLN A 198 -0.51 6.42 -35.30
C GLN A 198 -0.35 5.01 -34.71
N ALA A 199 -1.45 4.27 -34.61
CA ALA A 199 -1.45 2.89 -34.14
C ALA A 199 -0.83 1.94 -35.19
N LEU A 200 0.01 1.02 -34.73
CA LEU A 200 0.54 -0.10 -35.52
C LEU A 200 -0.37 -1.34 -35.44
N GLY A 201 -1.30 -1.35 -34.50
CA GLY A 201 -2.27 -2.42 -34.25
C GLY A 201 -2.76 -2.35 -32.81
N SER A 202 -3.07 -3.51 -32.23
CA SER A 202 -3.47 -3.65 -30.84
C SER A 202 -2.81 -4.86 -30.19
N CYS A 203 -2.51 -4.75 -28.90
CA CYS A 203 -1.95 -5.82 -28.08
C CYS A 203 -2.63 -5.81 -26.69
N CYS A 204 -2.58 -6.86 -25.88
CA CYS A 204 -2.13 -8.21 -26.22
C CYS A 204 -3.24 -9.22 -25.93
N ASN A 205 -3.20 -10.38 -26.61
CA ASN A 205 -4.06 -11.51 -26.25
C ASN A 205 -3.72 -12.02 -24.84
N ASP A 206 -4.60 -12.83 -24.24
CA ASP A 206 -4.35 -13.45 -22.94
C ASP A 206 -2.97 -14.12 -22.89
N LYS A 207 -2.21 -13.83 -21.82
CA LYS A 207 -0.85 -14.34 -21.56
C LYS A 207 0.25 -13.91 -22.55
N VAL A 208 -0.05 -13.02 -23.48
CA VAL A 208 0.97 -12.40 -24.34
C VAL A 208 1.53 -11.18 -23.62
N GLU A 209 2.77 -11.28 -23.15
CA GLU A 209 3.51 -10.19 -22.53
C GLU A 209 4.09 -9.23 -23.58
N GLN A 210 4.11 -7.94 -23.25
CA GLN A 210 4.87 -6.91 -23.92
C GLN A 210 5.32 -5.88 -22.89
N LEU A 211 6.59 -5.93 -22.45
CA LEU A 211 7.05 -5.04 -21.37
C LEU A 211 6.97 -3.56 -21.79
N VAL A 212 6.59 -2.69 -20.86
CA VAL A 212 6.63 -1.23 -21.04
C VAL A 212 7.63 -0.58 -20.10
N SER A 213 8.31 0.48 -20.53
CA SER A 213 9.34 1.16 -19.74
C SER A 213 9.38 2.66 -20.02
N VAL A 214 9.84 3.46 -19.05
CA VAL A 214 10.12 4.89 -19.26
C VAL A 214 11.33 5.00 -20.16
N SER A 215 11.18 5.73 -21.27
CA SER A 215 12.28 6.08 -22.18
C SER A 215 12.81 7.49 -21.94
N ASP A 216 12.02 8.38 -21.32
CA ASP A 216 12.45 9.74 -20.98
C ASP A 216 11.71 10.28 -19.74
N THR A 217 12.47 10.77 -18.74
CA THR A 217 11.94 11.45 -17.53
C THR A 217 12.13 12.96 -17.56
N SER A 218 12.64 13.53 -18.66
CA SER A 218 12.86 14.97 -18.78
C SER A 218 11.56 15.77 -18.76
N GLY A 219 10.38 15.17 -18.67
CA GLY A 219 9.10 15.85 -18.45
C GLY A 219 8.57 15.67 -17.02
N PHE A 220 9.30 14.99 -16.15
CA PHE A 220 8.95 14.67 -14.76
C PHE A 220 10.19 14.26 -13.94
N PRO A 221 11.24 15.11 -13.83
CA PRO A 221 12.50 14.69 -13.26
C PRO A 221 12.44 14.47 -11.74
N ASN A 222 11.46 15.04 -11.03
CA ASN A 222 11.29 14.83 -9.59
C ASN A 222 10.34 13.66 -9.27
N ALA A 223 9.87 12.91 -10.28
CA ALA A 223 9.00 11.75 -10.07
C ALA A 223 9.77 10.52 -9.58
N GLY A 224 11.10 10.55 -9.66
CA GLY A 224 11.97 9.48 -9.18
C GLY A 224 11.92 8.18 -9.99
N LEU A 225 11.32 8.21 -11.19
CA LEU A 225 11.21 7.04 -12.06
C LEU A 225 12.56 6.72 -12.72
N LYS A 226 12.96 5.45 -12.73
CA LYS A 226 14.19 5.01 -13.39
C LYS A 226 13.95 4.70 -14.88
N ILE A 227 14.79 5.29 -15.74
CA ILE A 227 14.77 5.04 -17.19
C ILE A 227 15.36 3.66 -17.47
N ALA A 228 14.78 2.92 -18.42
CA ALA A 228 15.38 1.70 -18.95
C ALA A 228 16.64 2.05 -19.77
N THR A 229 17.83 2.05 -19.15
CA THR A 229 19.09 2.22 -19.88
C THR A 229 19.57 0.90 -20.49
N THR A 230 20.39 1.00 -21.55
CA THR A 230 21.05 -0.14 -22.22
C THR A 230 22.25 -0.69 -21.44
N ASP A 231 22.43 -0.32 -20.17
CA ASP A 231 23.58 -0.75 -19.38
C ASP A 231 23.42 -2.22 -18.96
N ARG A 232 24.20 -3.10 -19.59
CA ARG A 232 24.21 -4.55 -19.36
C ARG A 232 24.61 -4.96 -17.93
N LYS A 233 24.98 -4.02 -17.05
CA LYS A 233 25.32 -4.31 -15.64
C LYS A 233 24.18 -4.14 -14.65
N ILE A 234 23.07 -3.50 -15.06
CA ILE A 234 21.81 -3.49 -14.32
C ILE A 234 20.79 -4.14 -15.25
N HIS A 235 20.34 -5.34 -14.88
CA HIS A 235 19.53 -6.25 -15.71
C HIS A 235 18.52 -5.51 -16.62
N SER A 236 18.74 -5.60 -17.93
CA SER A 236 17.80 -5.37 -19.03
C SER A 236 16.48 -4.65 -18.66
N GLY A 237 16.53 -3.31 -18.60
CA GLY A 237 15.39 -2.39 -18.65
C GLY A 237 14.47 -2.39 -17.42
N ALA A 238 14.10 -1.20 -16.95
CA ALA A 238 13.02 -0.98 -15.99
C ALA A 238 11.62 -1.32 -16.58
N GLY A 239 11.52 -2.40 -17.37
CA GLY A 239 10.28 -2.88 -17.95
C GLY A 239 9.33 -3.36 -16.86
N VAL A 240 8.07 -2.97 -16.95
CA VAL A 240 6.95 -3.50 -16.17
C VAL A 240 6.00 -4.25 -17.09
N SER A 241 5.30 -5.25 -16.54
CA SER A 241 4.40 -6.13 -17.30
C SER A 241 3.17 -5.37 -17.80
N THR A 242 2.77 -5.65 -19.05
CA THR A 242 1.47 -5.21 -19.61
C THR A 242 0.42 -6.31 -19.61
N LEU A 243 0.68 -7.47 -18.97
CA LEU A 243 -0.27 -8.58 -18.96
C LEU A 243 -1.62 -8.15 -18.38
N GLY A 244 -2.70 -8.50 -19.10
CA GLY A 244 -4.07 -8.11 -18.75
C GLY A 244 -4.43 -6.65 -19.09
N LEU A 245 -3.46 -5.86 -19.59
CA LEU A 245 -3.68 -4.49 -20.03
C LEU A 245 -3.67 -4.44 -21.54
N TYR A 246 -4.83 -4.15 -22.10
CA TYR A 246 -4.91 -3.90 -23.52
C TYR A 246 -4.22 -2.57 -23.87
N HIS A 247 -3.63 -2.45 -25.04
CA HIS A 247 -2.87 -1.29 -25.47
C HIS A 247 -2.66 -1.24 -26.98
N TYR A 248 -2.17 -0.09 -27.46
CA TYR A 248 -1.95 0.18 -28.88
C TYR A 248 -0.46 0.46 -29.14
N PRO A 249 0.33 -0.52 -29.60
CA PRO A 249 1.67 -0.27 -30.12
C PRO A 249 1.65 0.88 -31.14
N THR A 250 2.43 1.93 -30.90
CA THR A 250 2.28 3.22 -31.59
C THR A 250 3.58 3.70 -32.24
N VAL A 251 3.45 4.47 -33.32
CA VAL A 251 4.56 5.25 -33.91
C VAL A 251 4.25 6.74 -33.85
N ILE A 252 5.28 7.55 -33.61
CA ILE A 252 5.21 9.01 -33.70
C ILE A 252 5.31 9.40 -35.19
N THR A 253 4.29 10.09 -35.70
CA THR A 253 4.21 10.58 -37.08
C THR A 253 4.49 12.08 -37.20
N ASN A 254 4.41 12.84 -36.09
CA ASN A 254 4.77 14.25 -36.05
C ASN A 254 5.56 14.59 -34.78
N SER A 255 6.89 14.53 -34.88
CA SER A 255 7.80 14.83 -33.77
C SER A 255 7.88 16.32 -33.40
N THR A 256 7.24 17.22 -34.16
CA THR A 256 7.20 18.65 -33.81
C THR A 256 6.21 18.94 -32.67
N ILE A 257 5.21 18.05 -32.49
CA ILE A 257 4.17 18.18 -31.45
C ILE A 257 4.15 17.00 -30.49
N ALA A 258 4.95 15.96 -30.69
CA ALA A 258 4.92 14.73 -29.89
C ALA A 258 6.34 14.24 -29.58
N LYS A 259 6.60 13.97 -28.30
CA LYS A 259 7.84 13.41 -27.80
C LYS A 259 7.55 12.14 -27.01
N GLU A 260 8.22 11.04 -27.33
CA GLU A 260 8.10 9.78 -26.58
C GLU A 260 8.63 9.97 -25.15
N PHE A 261 7.90 9.44 -24.16
CA PHE A 261 8.42 9.26 -22.80
C PHE A 261 8.26 7.81 -22.30
N LEU A 262 7.50 6.99 -23.02
CA LEU A 262 7.15 5.65 -22.63
C LEU A 262 7.17 4.72 -23.84
N GLN A 263 7.74 3.54 -23.67
CA GLN A 263 8.10 2.64 -24.76
C GLN A 263 7.74 1.19 -24.44
N LEU A 264 7.09 0.53 -25.40
CA LEU A 264 6.84 -0.90 -25.42
C LEU A 264 8.03 -1.62 -26.07
N GLY A 265 8.46 -2.71 -25.44
CA GLY A 265 9.40 -3.66 -26.02
C GLY A 265 8.75 -4.58 -27.07
N PRO A 266 9.50 -5.56 -27.59
CA PRO A 266 8.92 -6.62 -28.41
C PRO A 266 7.87 -7.43 -27.64
N SER A 267 6.85 -7.93 -28.35
CA SER A 267 5.85 -8.84 -27.77
C SER A 267 6.38 -10.27 -27.72
N SER A 268 5.97 -11.02 -26.70
CA SER A 268 6.39 -12.41 -26.46
C SER A 268 5.90 -13.41 -27.52
N ASP A 269 4.86 -13.08 -28.28
CA ASP A 269 4.34 -13.86 -29.40
C ASP A 269 5.03 -13.55 -30.75
N GLY A 270 5.94 -12.56 -30.77
CA GLY A 270 6.65 -12.13 -31.97
C GLY A 270 5.83 -11.29 -32.94
N GLN A 271 4.58 -10.92 -32.62
CA GLN A 271 3.76 -10.04 -33.46
C GLN A 271 4.42 -8.65 -33.63
N TYR A 272 5.01 -8.13 -32.55
CA TYR A 272 5.75 -6.88 -32.53
C TYR A 272 7.21 -7.17 -32.25
N THR A 273 8.05 -7.17 -33.28
CA THR A 273 9.49 -7.49 -33.15
C THR A 273 10.35 -6.28 -32.78
N ASN A 274 9.84 -5.07 -32.98
CA ASN A 274 10.53 -3.81 -32.71
C ASN A 274 9.87 -3.05 -31.55
N LYS A 275 10.64 -2.17 -30.93
CA LYS A 275 10.14 -1.20 -29.95
C LYS A 275 9.08 -0.30 -30.58
N SER A 276 8.08 0.09 -29.79
CA SER A 276 7.04 1.03 -30.19
C SER A 276 6.69 1.99 -29.05
N THR A 277 6.08 3.12 -29.37
CA THR A 277 5.69 4.13 -28.40
C THR A 277 4.48 3.66 -27.59
N ALA A 278 4.49 3.94 -26.28
CA ALA A 278 3.41 3.67 -25.33
C ALA A 278 2.83 4.95 -24.69
N GLY A 279 3.51 6.08 -24.87
CA GLY A 279 3.08 7.37 -24.36
C GLY A 279 3.88 8.53 -24.93
N VAL A 280 3.20 9.65 -25.15
CA VAL A 280 3.80 10.89 -25.67
C VAL A 280 3.46 12.10 -24.80
N ILE A 281 4.42 13.02 -24.67
CA ILE A 281 4.18 14.39 -24.23
C ILE A 281 3.97 15.23 -25.48
N ASN A 282 2.86 15.96 -25.52
CA ASN A 282 2.55 16.83 -26.63
C ASN A 282 2.69 18.31 -26.28
N ASN A 283 3.14 19.10 -27.26
CA ASN A 283 2.96 20.55 -27.28
C ASN A 283 2.26 20.91 -28.59
N ILE A 284 0.98 21.29 -28.49
CA ILE A 284 0.11 21.57 -29.62
C ILE A 284 -0.21 23.06 -29.60
N ASN A 285 0.62 23.85 -30.27
CA ASN A 285 0.47 25.32 -30.33
C ASN A 285 0.43 25.97 -28.92
N GLY A 286 1.27 25.53 -27.99
CA GLY A 286 1.30 26.02 -26.61
C GLY A 286 0.41 25.24 -25.63
N ARG A 287 -0.50 24.39 -26.13
CA ARG A 287 -1.27 23.47 -25.28
C ARG A 287 -0.45 22.24 -24.95
N GLU A 288 -0.22 21.99 -23.68
CA GLU A 288 0.54 20.82 -23.22
C GLU A 288 -0.39 19.68 -22.80
N GLN A 289 -0.08 18.46 -23.24
CA GLN A 289 -0.77 17.28 -22.75
C GLN A 289 0.16 16.06 -22.65
N VAL A 290 -0.24 15.09 -21.85
CA VAL A 290 0.36 13.76 -21.81
C VAL A 290 -0.68 12.77 -22.31
N SER A 291 -0.33 11.93 -23.28
CA SER A 291 -1.23 10.91 -23.84
C SER A 291 -0.63 9.53 -23.65
N PHE A 292 -1.40 8.64 -23.04
CA PHE A 292 -1.06 7.22 -22.90
C PHE A 292 -1.94 6.39 -23.83
N VAL A 293 -1.30 5.47 -24.58
CA VAL A 293 -1.98 4.65 -25.60
C VAL A 293 -2.32 3.24 -25.08
N ASN A 294 -2.49 3.11 -23.77
CA ASN A 294 -2.73 1.84 -23.09
C ASN A 294 -4.03 1.93 -22.29
N ILE A 295 -4.86 0.88 -22.34
CA ILE A 295 -6.08 0.73 -21.53
C ILE A 295 -5.67 0.73 -20.05
N HIS A 296 -6.14 1.73 -19.34
CA HIS A 296 -6.22 1.71 -17.88
C HIS A 296 -7.40 0.82 -17.49
N SER A 297 -7.15 -0.48 -17.30
CA SER A 297 -8.09 -1.29 -16.52
C SER A 297 -7.79 -1.05 -15.05
N GLY A 298 -8.81 -0.65 -14.29
CA GLY A 298 -8.66 -0.38 -12.88
C GLY A 298 -8.07 -1.56 -12.09
N HIS A 299 -7.57 -1.21 -10.90
CA HIS A 299 -7.29 -2.06 -9.75
C HIS A 299 -6.18 -3.12 -9.87
N GLN A 300 -5.94 -3.71 -11.05
CA GLN A 300 -5.17 -4.96 -11.19
C GLN A 300 -3.83 -4.83 -11.91
N ALA A 301 -3.41 -3.63 -12.28
CA ALA A 301 -2.21 -3.43 -13.09
C ALA A 301 -1.11 -2.67 -12.33
N ASP A 302 0.07 -3.28 -12.24
CA ASP A 302 1.35 -2.63 -11.86
C ASP A 302 1.50 -1.28 -12.57
N MET A 303 1.09 -1.26 -13.82
CA MET A 303 1.15 -0.09 -14.68
C MET A 303 0.19 1.02 -14.28
N SER A 304 -1.10 0.83 -13.96
CA SER A 304 -1.97 2.00 -13.71
C SER A 304 -1.48 2.88 -12.54
N ARG A 305 -0.76 2.28 -11.58
CA ARG A 305 -0.18 2.94 -10.39
C ARG A 305 1.21 3.52 -10.63
N TRP A 306 2.07 2.76 -11.31
CA TRP A 306 3.33 3.31 -11.80
C TRP A 306 3.10 4.44 -12.83
N TYR A 307 1.99 4.37 -13.56
CA TYR A 307 1.54 5.40 -14.47
C TYR A 307 0.95 6.60 -13.74
N SER A 308 0.16 6.45 -12.67
CA SER A 308 -0.32 7.61 -11.89
C SER A 308 0.85 8.47 -11.37
N MET A 309 2.03 7.87 -11.17
CA MET A 309 3.28 8.58 -10.91
C MET A 309 3.82 9.33 -12.16
N CYS A 310 3.68 8.76 -13.37
CA CYS A 310 3.87 9.48 -14.63
C CYS A 310 2.80 10.56 -14.92
N HIS A 311 1.61 10.49 -14.29
CA HIS A 311 0.50 11.46 -14.43
C HIS A 311 0.69 12.73 -13.59
N SER A 312 1.79 12.80 -12.84
CA SER A 312 2.30 14.03 -12.25
C SER A 312 3.28 14.63 -13.28
N PRO A 313 2.84 15.31 -14.36
CA PRO A 313 3.75 15.96 -15.28
C PRO A 313 4.46 17.08 -14.50
N GLN A 314 5.64 16.77 -13.98
CA GLN A 314 6.54 17.74 -13.36
C GLN A 314 7.51 18.15 -14.46
N THR A 315 7.13 19.00 -15.40
CA THR A 315 7.96 19.21 -16.60
C THR A 315 9.43 19.61 -16.33
N GLY A 316 10.23 19.47 -17.38
CA GLY A 316 11.66 19.20 -17.35
C GLY A 316 12.70 20.18 -16.80
N PRO A 317 13.97 20.03 -17.23
CA PRO A 317 15.13 20.80 -16.77
C PRO A 317 15.04 22.32 -16.98
N ARG A 318 13.96 22.82 -17.59
CA ARG A 318 13.67 24.24 -17.83
C ARG A 318 12.24 24.68 -17.48
N HIS A 319 11.37 23.79 -16.98
CA HIS A 319 9.94 24.08 -16.79
C HIS A 319 9.38 23.23 -15.64
N GLN A 320 9.66 23.53 -14.38
CA GLN A 320 9.28 22.69 -13.22
C GLN A 320 7.80 22.84 -12.77
N SER A 321 6.79 22.76 -13.63
CA SER A 321 5.43 23.26 -13.30
C SER A 321 4.40 22.21 -12.86
N ILE A 322 3.71 22.60 -11.77
CA ILE A 322 2.33 22.30 -11.34
C ILE A 322 2.09 21.02 -10.56
N SER A 323 2.60 19.86 -10.92
CA SER A 323 2.24 18.63 -10.19
C SER A 323 3.03 18.39 -8.89
N SER A 324 4.19 19.03 -8.74
CA SER A 324 4.96 19.11 -7.50
C SER A 324 4.64 20.35 -6.65
N ILE A 325 3.52 21.04 -6.92
CA ILE A 325 2.89 22.03 -6.05
C ILE A 325 1.55 21.44 -5.63
N HIS A 326 1.61 20.38 -4.83
CA HIS A 326 0.46 19.79 -4.18
C HIS A 326 0.91 19.27 -2.82
N GLY A 327 -0.01 19.20 -1.87
CA GLY A 327 0.29 18.69 -0.54
C GLY A 327 0.52 17.19 -0.54
N SER A 328 1.75 16.75 -0.85
CA SER A 328 2.12 15.35 -0.75
C SER A 328 2.97 15.09 0.48
N THR A 329 2.61 14.05 1.22
CA THR A 329 3.45 13.45 2.25
C THR A 329 4.48 12.58 1.54
N GLY A 330 5.54 13.19 1.02
CA GLY A 330 6.68 12.49 0.41
C GLY A 330 7.60 11.85 1.45
N ALA A 331 7.05 11.29 2.52
CA ALA A 331 7.75 10.24 3.24
C ALA A 331 7.22 8.94 2.62
N HIS A 332 8.08 8.22 1.92
CA HIS A 332 7.75 6.95 1.30
C HIS A 332 7.92 5.84 2.36
N GLU A 333 6.80 5.47 3.00
CA GLU A 333 6.67 4.58 4.18
C GLU A 333 5.71 3.42 3.83
N ALA A 334 5.63 2.28 4.49
CA ALA A 334 6.31 1.75 5.64
C ALA A 334 6.65 0.28 5.35
N TYR A 335 7.77 -0.21 5.87
CA TYR A 335 8.01 -1.64 5.96
C TYR A 335 8.29 -1.98 7.42
N SER A 336 7.26 -2.44 8.12
CA SER A 336 7.41 -3.08 9.42
C SER A 336 7.00 -4.54 9.22
N GLY A 337 8.00 -5.43 9.15
CA GLY A 337 7.72 -6.85 9.36
C GLY A 337 7.48 -7.01 10.85
N LEU A 338 6.24 -7.32 11.23
CA LEU A 338 5.81 -7.46 12.62
C LEU A 338 5.81 -8.93 13.00
N PHE A 339 6.63 -9.32 13.97
CA PHE A 339 6.85 -10.72 14.36
C PHE A 339 6.27 -11.07 15.73
N HIS A 340 6.06 -12.35 16.02
CA HIS A 340 5.63 -12.85 17.33
C HIS A 340 6.58 -13.92 17.83
N THR A 341 6.98 -13.91 19.10
CA THR A 341 8.12 -14.70 19.62
C THR A 341 7.77 -16.09 20.19
N ASN A 342 6.55 -16.58 20.00
CA ASN A 342 6.14 -17.89 20.51
C ASN A 342 6.56 -19.05 19.62
N VAL A 343 6.63 -20.25 20.20
CA VAL A 343 6.84 -21.51 19.46
C VAL A 343 5.66 -21.67 18.50
N SER A 344 5.95 -21.97 17.22
CA SER A 344 4.91 -22.21 16.22
C SER A 344 4.92 -23.67 15.81
N ASP A 345 3.73 -24.25 15.71
CA ASP A 345 3.52 -25.50 14.96
C ASP A 345 3.82 -25.25 13.48
N ILE A 346 4.53 -26.19 12.86
CA ILE A 346 4.93 -26.11 11.47
C ILE A 346 3.96 -26.91 10.60
N TYR A 347 3.39 -26.25 9.59
CA TYR A 347 2.45 -26.86 8.66
C TYR A 347 3.08 -28.06 7.94
N LYS A 348 4.34 -27.92 7.51
CA LYS A 348 5.09 -29.00 6.88
C LYS A 348 6.59 -28.94 7.25
N PRO A 349 7.15 -30.00 7.85
CA PRO A 349 6.50 -31.28 8.17
C PRO A 349 5.55 -31.18 9.38
N ALA A 350 4.33 -31.70 9.22
CA ALA A 350 3.32 -31.70 10.26
C ALA A 350 3.78 -32.42 11.54
N GLY A 351 3.36 -31.92 12.70
CA GLY A 351 3.75 -32.45 14.01
C GLY A 351 5.14 -32.01 14.47
N THR A 352 5.75 -31.03 13.80
CA THR A 352 6.98 -30.38 14.25
C THR A 352 6.71 -28.95 14.70
N THR A 353 7.58 -28.44 15.57
CA THR A 353 7.51 -27.07 16.10
C THR A 353 8.82 -26.36 15.84
N TYR A 354 8.77 -25.05 15.64
CA TYR A 354 9.96 -24.22 15.56
C TYR A 354 9.88 -23.02 16.50
N ARG A 355 11.01 -22.76 17.17
CA ARG A 355 11.25 -21.55 17.97
C ARG A 355 12.53 -20.90 17.45
N ILE A 356 12.44 -19.63 17.10
CA ILE A 356 13.57 -18.84 16.63
C ILE A 356 14.73 -18.84 17.63
N GLY A 357 15.95 -18.99 17.11
CA GLY A 357 17.19 -18.95 17.87
C GLY A 357 17.91 -17.60 17.79
N THR A 358 18.90 -17.43 18.67
CA THR A 358 19.75 -16.23 18.69
C THR A 358 20.64 -16.11 17.45
N ALA A 359 21.03 -17.24 16.86
CA ALA A 359 21.80 -17.26 15.60
C ALA A 359 20.97 -16.75 14.43
N ASP A 360 19.68 -17.09 14.39
CA ASP A 360 18.73 -16.60 13.40
C ASP A 360 18.63 -15.06 13.49
N LEU A 361 18.37 -14.53 14.69
CA LEU A 361 18.25 -13.08 14.88
C LEU A 361 19.55 -12.31 14.63
N ALA A 362 20.71 -12.88 14.98
CA ALA A 362 22.01 -12.25 14.69
C ALA A 362 22.25 -12.11 13.18
N GLN A 363 21.83 -13.09 12.39
CA GLN A 363 21.85 -12.99 10.94
C GLN A 363 20.94 -11.85 10.46
N HIS A 364 19.74 -11.70 11.01
CA HIS A 364 18.80 -10.65 10.57
C HIS A 364 19.33 -9.22 10.84
N ILE A 365 20.16 -9.02 11.87
CA ILE A 365 20.90 -7.75 12.04
C ILE A 365 21.88 -7.53 10.89
N THR A 366 22.62 -8.56 10.49
CA THR A 366 23.55 -8.51 9.35
C THR A 366 22.81 -8.25 8.03
N PHE A 367 21.65 -8.90 7.85
CA PHE A 367 20.79 -8.69 6.70
C PHE A 367 20.21 -7.28 6.64
N MET A 368 19.70 -6.73 7.76
CA MET A 368 19.24 -5.34 7.84
C MET A 368 20.32 -4.35 7.36
N ASN A 369 21.57 -4.52 7.79
CA ASN A 369 22.69 -3.69 7.31
C ASN A 369 22.91 -3.86 5.80
N THR A 370 22.85 -5.09 5.31
CA THR A 370 23.00 -5.41 3.88
C THR A 370 21.90 -4.76 3.04
N ILE A 371 20.64 -4.92 3.43
CA ILE A 371 19.49 -4.33 2.71
C ILE A 371 19.57 -2.81 2.70
N ASN A 372 19.85 -2.17 3.84
CA ASN A 372 19.97 -0.71 3.87
C ASN A 372 21.06 -0.18 2.91
N SER A 373 22.13 -0.94 2.67
CA SER A 373 23.16 -0.57 1.68
C SER A 373 22.70 -0.67 0.21
N LYS A 374 21.66 -1.46 -0.07
CA LYS A 374 21.08 -1.69 -1.40
C LYS A 374 19.90 -0.76 -1.71
N LEU A 375 19.27 -0.18 -0.69
CA LEU A 375 18.15 0.74 -0.83
C LEU A 375 18.61 2.11 -1.37
N ASN A 376 17.66 2.88 -1.90
CA ASN A 376 17.93 4.23 -2.40
C ASN A 376 18.40 5.17 -1.27
N PRO A 377 19.13 6.26 -1.58
CA PRO A 377 19.59 7.23 -0.59
C PRO A 377 18.48 7.72 0.32
N GLY A 378 18.79 7.92 1.61
CA GLY A 378 17.81 8.37 2.62
C GLY A 378 16.97 7.25 3.26
N SER A 379 16.94 6.06 2.66
CA SER A 379 16.24 4.90 3.23
C SER A 379 16.75 4.52 4.62
N LYS A 380 15.83 4.06 5.46
CA LYS A 380 16.10 3.56 6.81
C LYS A 380 15.10 2.45 7.10
N TRP A 381 15.56 1.22 6.93
CA TRP A 381 14.75 0.02 7.08
C TRP A 381 15.17 -0.79 8.30
N TRP A 382 14.22 -1.29 9.09
CA TRP A 382 14.50 -2.26 10.16
C TRP A 382 13.27 -3.12 10.46
N ILE A 383 13.46 -4.11 11.34
CA ILE A 383 12.44 -5.09 11.73
C ILE A 383 11.78 -4.70 13.07
N GLU A 384 10.46 -4.88 13.19
CA GLU A 384 9.71 -4.69 14.44
C GLU A 384 9.20 -6.02 15.02
N VAL A 385 9.36 -6.22 16.32
CA VAL A 385 8.99 -7.49 16.96
C VAL A 385 7.90 -7.26 18.01
N GLY A 386 6.79 -7.96 17.85
CA GLY A 386 5.77 -8.22 18.85
C GLY A 386 6.20 -9.34 19.80
N HIS A 387 6.09 -9.11 21.11
CA HIS A 387 6.56 -10.07 22.10
C HIS A 387 5.43 -10.68 22.90
N ASN A 388 5.59 -11.98 23.20
CA ASN A 388 4.76 -12.73 24.12
C ASN A 388 5.59 -13.15 25.34
N GLY A 389 5.30 -12.55 26.50
CA GLY A 389 6.07 -12.80 27.71
C GLY A 389 5.94 -14.21 28.26
N ASN A 390 4.80 -14.88 28.08
CA ASN A 390 4.59 -16.23 28.60
C ASN A 390 5.55 -17.24 27.95
N GLY A 391 5.84 -17.11 26.66
CA GLY A 391 6.78 -17.98 25.96
C GLY A 391 8.22 -17.90 26.49
N ASN A 392 8.61 -16.77 27.10
CA ASN A 392 9.87 -16.68 27.85
C ASN A 392 9.79 -17.49 29.14
N ILE A 393 8.68 -17.40 29.88
CA ILE A 393 8.49 -18.16 31.12
C ILE A 393 8.45 -19.66 30.85
N GLU A 394 7.71 -20.11 29.82
CA GLU A 394 7.65 -21.51 29.38
C GLU A 394 9.04 -22.07 29.02
N GLN A 395 9.83 -21.30 28.27
CA GLN A 395 11.19 -21.71 27.89
C GLN A 395 12.13 -21.79 29.10
N SER A 396 12.03 -20.84 30.02
CA SER A 396 12.81 -20.84 31.25
C SER A 396 12.41 -21.97 32.20
N ASP A 397 11.11 -22.22 32.37
CA ASP A 397 10.58 -23.26 33.26
C ASP A 397 10.90 -24.67 32.74
N SER A 398 10.73 -24.90 31.43
CA SER A 398 11.08 -26.19 30.79
C SER A 398 12.57 -26.57 30.90
N THR A 399 13.45 -25.58 31.11
CA THR A 399 14.89 -25.77 31.29
C THR A 399 15.35 -25.62 32.74
N ASP A 400 14.43 -25.32 33.66
CA ASP A 400 14.68 -25.29 35.10
C ASP A 400 14.52 -26.70 35.70
N ALA A 401 15.64 -27.42 35.78
CA ALA A 401 15.68 -28.74 36.41
C ALA A 401 15.22 -28.74 37.88
N THR A 402 15.20 -27.59 38.56
CA THR A 402 14.79 -27.49 39.98
C THR A 402 13.28 -27.29 40.15
N GLY A 403 12.58 -26.80 39.12
CA GLY A 403 11.15 -26.44 39.19
C GLY A 403 10.82 -25.35 40.23
N THR A 404 11.79 -24.51 40.57
CA THR A 404 11.63 -23.47 41.60
C THR A 404 11.91 -22.06 41.11
N LEU A 405 12.62 -21.92 40.00
CA LEU A 405 13.14 -20.65 39.50
C LEU A 405 12.02 -19.74 38.98
N CYS A 406 11.08 -20.32 38.22
CA CYS A 406 10.03 -19.59 37.52
C CYS A 406 8.67 -19.68 38.20
N LYS A 407 8.61 -19.93 39.51
CA LYS A 407 7.33 -20.01 40.24
C LYS A 407 6.49 -18.74 40.07
N PRO A 408 5.17 -18.86 39.84
CA PRO A 408 4.37 -20.09 39.93
C PRO A 408 4.37 -20.99 38.68
N GLY A 409 5.17 -20.66 37.67
CA GLY A 409 5.19 -21.30 36.35
C GLY A 409 4.62 -20.36 35.29
N PRO A 410 4.61 -20.79 34.01
CA PRO A 410 3.88 -20.09 32.96
C PRO A 410 2.37 -20.14 33.20
N ILE A 411 1.63 -19.28 32.49
CA ILE A 411 0.18 -19.35 32.43
C ILE A 411 -0.22 -20.41 31.41
N GLU A 412 -1.11 -21.29 31.84
CA GLU A 412 -1.54 -22.49 31.13
C GLU A 412 -3.06 -22.60 31.27
N TYR A 413 -3.75 -22.92 30.17
CA TYR A 413 -5.19 -23.11 30.15
C TYR A 413 -5.58 -24.17 29.11
N GLY A 414 -6.86 -24.57 29.13
CA GLY A 414 -7.39 -25.56 28.18
C GLY A 414 -7.51 -25.01 26.75
N GLU A 415 -7.84 -25.90 25.82
CA GLU A 415 -8.06 -25.55 24.41
C GLU A 415 -9.12 -24.44 24.27
N GLN A 416 -8.81 -23.46 23.44
CA GLN A 416 -9.73 -22.38 23.08
C GLN A 416 -10.67 -22.85 21.97
N ILE A 417 -11.90 -22.36 21.98
CA ILE A 417 -12.86 -22.62 20.90
C ILE A 417 -12.87 -21.38 20.02
N ASP A 418 -12.34 -21.52 18.81
CA ASP A 418 -12.35 -20.44 17.81
C ASP A 418 -13.78 -20.04 17.47
N THR A 419 -14.01 -18.73 17.44
CA THR A 419 -15.27 -18.17 16.94
C THR A 419 -15.21 -17.99 15.43
N PRO A 420 -16.37 -17.88 14.74
CA PRO A 420 -16.38 -17.38 13.37
C PRO A 420 -15.67 -16.03 13.26
N LEU A 421 -15.12 -15.74 12.08
CA LEU A 421 -14.52 -14.43 11.81
C LEU A 421 -15.57 -13.32 11.94
N GLU A 422 -15.15 -12.16 12.45
CA GLU A 422 -16.02 -11.00 12.74
C GLU A 422 -17.12 -11.24 13.76
N TRP A 423 -16.96 -12.27 14.61
CA TRP A 423 -17.89 -12.50 15.70
C TRP A 423 -17.91 -11.35 16.71
N VAL A 424 -19.09 -10.73 16.88
CA VAL A 424 -19.30 -9.65 17.84
C VAL A 424 -19.72 -10.25 19.19
N LYS A 425 -18.85 -10.09 20.19
CA LYS A 425 -19.12 -10.63 21.52
C LYS A 425 -20.28 -9.89 22.21
N PRO A 426 -21.26 -10.61 22.78
CA PRO A 426 -22.19 -10.01 23.74
C PRO A 426 -21.42 -9.50 24.97
N ILE A 427 -21.44 -8.17 25.19
CA ILE A 427 -20.69 -7.52 26.27
C ILE A 427 -21.04 -8.14 27.64
N GLY A 428 -20.02 -8.44 28.44
CA GLY A 428 -20.16 -9.05 29.77
C GLY A 428 -20.31 -10.58 29.77
N SER A 429 -20.35 -11.23 28.60
CA SER A 429 -20.33 -12.70 28.48
C SER A 429 -18.90 -13.27 28.48
N GLY A 430 -18.76 -14.55 28.17
CA GLY A 430 -17.47 -15.27 28.17
C GLY A 430 -17.19 -15.98 29.50
N THR A 431 -16.14 -16.80 29.53
CA THR A 431 -15.69 -17.51 30.73
C THR A 431 -14.19 -17.30 30.88
N ASN A 432 -13.72 -17.04 32.10
CA ASN A 432 -12.30 -16.83 32.33
C ASN A 432 -11.50 -18.10 31.99
N LEU A 433 -10.48 -17.97 31.14
CA LEU A 433 -9.53 -19.06 30.87
C LEU A 433 -8.33 -19.03 31.80
N TRP A 434 -7.93 -17.83 32.23
CA TRP A 434 -6.75 -17.68 33.08
C TRP A 434 -6.94 -18.37 34.44
N PRO A 435 -5.89 -19.00 34.99
CA PRO A 435 -5.91 -19.50 36.35
C PRO A 435 -6.30 -18.41 37.35
N ALA A 436 -7.04 -18.80 38.40
CA ALA A 436 -7.45 -17.88 39.46
C ALA A 436 -6.25 -17.32 40.26
N SER A 437 -5.10 -18.01 40.24
CA SER A 437 -3.85 -17.58 40.86
C SER A 437 -2.68 -17.78 39.90
N PRO A 438 -1.75 -16.81 39.80
CA PRO A 438 -1.75 -15.55 40.53
C PRO A 438 -2.70 -14.53 39.87
N SER A 439 -3.30 -13.65 40.69
CA SER A 439 -4.25 -12.62 40.21
C SER A 439 -3.57 -11.33 39.73
N ILE A 440 -2.28 -11.18 40.00
CA ILE A 440 -1.40 -10.09 39.55
C ILE A 440 -0.13 -10.70 38.99
N TYR A 441 0.58 -9.94 38.14
CA TYR A 441 1.87 -10.38 37.62
C TYR A 441 2.82 -10.76 38.78
N PRO A 442 3.36 -11.98 38.81
CA PRO A 442 4.07 -12.50 39.99
C PRO A 442 5.47 -11.91 40.18
N ASN A 443 5.89 -10.98 39.32
CA ASN A 443 7.23 -10.42 39.30
C ASN A 443 8.31 -11.51 39.16
N TYR A 444 8.24 -12.29 38.09
CA TYR A 444 9.24 -13.32 37.77
C TYR A 444 10.65 -12.77 37.93
N THR A 445 11.49 -13.51 38.66
CA THR A 445 12.84 -13.03 39.00
C THR A 445 13.70 -12.88 37.76
N ALA A 446 14.69 -11.98 37.80
CA ALA A 446 15.68 -11.87 36.72
C ALA A 446 16.36 -13.21 36.42
N ALA A 447 16.55 -14.06 37.44
CA ALA A 447 17.11 -15.40 37.28
C ALA A 447 16.19 -16.31 36.45
N CYS A 448 14.87 -16.26 36.65
CA CYS A 448 13.91 -16.94 35.77
C CYS A 448 13.96 -16.37 34.35
N LEU A 449 13.81 -15.07 34.19
CA LEU A 449 13.74 -14.47 32.84
C LEU A 449 15.02 -14.74 32.04
N ASN A 450 16.19 -14.69 32.68
CA ASN A 450 17.50 -14.88 32.04
C ASN A 450 17.88 -16.34 31.79
N LYS A 451 17.07 -17.30 32.22
CA LYS A 451 17.30 -18.72 31.92
C LYS A 451 17.12 -19.03 30.44
N ASP A 452 16.21 -18.31 29.78
CA ASP A 452 16.05 -18.31 28.33
C ASP A 452 17.15 -17.47 27.65
N THR A 453 17.92 -18.10 26.78
CA THR A 453 18.99 -17.46 26.02
C THR A 453 18.46 -16.42 25.03
N LEU A 454 17.23 -16.58 24.53
CA LEU A 454 16.61 -15.60 23.64
C LEU A 454 16.32 -14.29 24.37
N LYS A 455 15.82 -14.37 25.61
CA LYS A 455 15.59 -13.19 26.44
C LYS A 455 16.89 -12.44 26.72
N THR A 456 17.96 -13.15 27.10
CA THR A 456 19.26 -12.50 27.39
C THR A 456 19.87 -11.87 26.15
N TRP A 457 19.66 -12.47 24.98
CA TRP A 457 20.03 -11.88 23.69
C TRP A 457 19.26 -10.57 23.43
N TRP A 458 17.95 -10.55 23.64
CA TRP A 458 17.12 -9.35 23.51
C TRP A 458 17.48 -8.25 24.51
N ALA A 459 17.91 -8.62 25.73
CA ALA A 459 18.33 -7.65 26.74
C ALA A 459 19.71 -7.01 26.45
N THR A 460 20.45 -7.50 25.45
CA THR A 460 21.74 -6.91 25.05
C THR A 460 21.48 -5.61 24.28
N PRO A 461 22.00 -4.44 24.73
CA PRO A 461 21.61 -3.15 24.14
C PRO A 461 21.84 -3.01 22.64
N ALA A 462 22.90 -3.59 22.09
CA ALA A 462 23.18 -3.56 20.65
C ALA A 462 22.14 -4.35 19.83
N ASN A 463 21.69 -5.50 20.36
CA ASN A 463 20.66 -6.32 19.73
C ASN A 463 19.30 -5.67 19.89
N LEU A 464 18.97 -5.22 21.12
CA LEU A 464 17.72 -4.55 21.44
C LEU A 464 17.47 -3.37 20.48
N ASN A 465 18.45 -2.47 20.35
CA ASN A 465 18.26 -1.25 19.57
C ASN A 465 18.42 -1.43 18.06
N ALA A 466 18.73 -2.65 17.59
CA ALA A 466 18.67 -2.97 16.16
C ALA A 466 17.21 -3.11 15.66
N PHE A 467 16.26 -3.42 16.56
CA PHE A 467 14.86 -3.68 16.25
C PHE A 467 13.95 -2.60 16.87
N SER A 468 12.69 -2.56 16.44
CA SER A 468 11.62 -1.95 17.23
C SER A 468 10.76 -3.00 17.91
N HIS A 469 10.00 -2.59 18.94
CA HIS A 469 9.34 -3.52 19.85
C HIS A 469 7.92 -3.06 20.18
N VAL A 470 6.98 -4.01 20.19
CA VAL A 470 5.57 -3.79 20.56
C VAL A 470 5.03 -5.01 21.34
N SER A 471 3.93 -4.83 22.05
CA SER A 471 3.25 -5.95 22.73
C SER A 471 2.50 -6.82 21.73
N HIS A 472 2.51 -8.13 21.96
CA HIS A 472 1.62 -9.08 21.28
C HIS A 472 0.77 -9.89 22.27
N THR A 473 0.43 -9.30 23.43
CA THR A 473 -0.21 -9.97 24.57
C THR A 473 0.72 -10.95 25.29
N PHE A 474 0.34 -11.42 26.48
CA PHE A 474 1.21 -12.21 27.32
C PHE A 474 1.25 -13.67 26.88
N THR A 475 0.08 -14.32 26.75
CA THR A 475 -0.03 -15.75 26.44
C THR A 475 -0.44 -16.05 25.00
N HIS A 476 -0.84 -15.02 24.23
CA HIS A 476 -1.45 -15.18 22.90
C HIS A 476 -2.85 -15.83 22.97
N GLU A 477 -3.64 -15.50 23.99
CA GLU A 477 -5.05 -15.94 24.07
C GLU A 477 -5.91 -15.30 22.96
N ASP A 478 -6.74 -16.07 22.24
CA ASP A 478 -7.79 -15.56 21.34
C ASP A 478 -8.77 -14.70 22.14
N GLN A 479 -8.96 -13.47 21.67
CA GLN A 479 -9.73 -12.47 22.39
C GLN A 479 -11.12 -12.25 21.84
N ASN A 480 -11.58 -13.03 20.85
CA ASN A 480 -12.92 -12.87 20.30
C ASN A 480 -13.96 -13.11 21.39
N ASN A 481 -13.88 -14.23 22.13
CA ASN A 481 -14.80 -14.57 23.22
C ASN A 481 -14.21 -14.48 24.64
N ALA A 482 -12.96 -14.00 24.77
CA ALA A 482 -12.34 -13.83 26.08
C ALA A 482 -13.02 -12.75 26.93
N THR A 483 -12.86 -12.86 28.24
CA THR A 483 -13.44 -11.93 29.21
C THR A 483 -12.60 -10.67 29.38
N TYR A 484 -13.19 -9.59 29.90
CA TYR A 484 -12.41 -8.41 30.30
C TYR A 484 -11.28 -8.78 31.26
N ALA A 485 -11.52 -9.71 32.19
CA ALA A 485 -10.56 -10.06 33.23
C ALA A 485 -9.32 -10.78 32.67
N ASP A 486 -9.50 -11.67 31.70
CA ASP A 486 -8.39 -12.33 31.03
C ASP A 486 -7.60 -11.33 30.19
N ILE A 487 -8.30 -10.54 29.38
CA ILE A 487 -7.67 -9.60 28.45
C ILE A 487 -6.91 -8.51 29.20
N TYR A 488 -7.45 -8.03 30.33
CA TYR A 488 -6.74 -7.08 31.17
C TYR A 488 -5.41 -7.67 31.68
N LYS A 489 -5.35 -8.98 32.01
CA LYS A 489 -4.10 -9.65 32.37
C LYS A 489 -3.20 -9.84 31.14
N GLU A 490 -3.74 -10.25 30.00
CA GLU A 490 -3.00 -10.37 28.73
C GLU A 490 -2.20 -9.10 28.41
N ILE A 491 -2.80 -7.93 28.60
CA ILE A 491 -2.13 -6.66 28.35
C ILE A 491 -1.18 -6.29 29.48
N THR A 492 -1.67 -6.20 30.72
CA THR A 492 -0.90 -5.66 31.85
C THR A 492 0.27 -6.55 32.26
N TRP A 493 0.15 -7.87 32.14
CA TRP A 493 1.25 -8.79 32.44
C TRP A 493 2.33 -8.73 31.38
N ASN A 494 1.96 -8.56 30.11
CA ASN A 494 2.95 -8.39 29.06
C ASN A 494 3.69 -7.06 29.19
N GLN A 495 3.01 -5.98 29.57
CA GLN A 495 3.65 -4.71 29.91
C GLN A 495 4.64 -4.87 31.07
N ALA A 496 4.25 -5.56 32.15
CA ALA A 496 5.12 -5.83 33.29
C ALA A 496 6.33 -6.69 32.91
N TRP A 497 6.13 -7.72 32.09
CA TRP A 497 7.22 -8.55 31.57
C TRP A 497 8.15 -7.79 30.62
N LEU A 498 7.63 -6.97 29.71
CA LEU A 498 8.42 -6.11 28.81
C LEU A 498 9.32 -5.14 29.60
N ALA A 499 8.79 -4.59 30.70
CA ALA A 499 9.58 -3.76 31.62
C ALA A 499 10.66 -4.59 32.36
N ALA A 500 10.27 -5.72 32.96
CA ALA A 500 11.19 -6.57 33.73
C ALA A 500 12.27 -7.24 32.87
N SER A 501 11.96 -7.53 31.61
CA SER A 501 12.90 -8.13 30.66
C SER A 501 13.95 -7.13 30.15
N GLY A 502 13.65 -5.83 30.24
CA GLY A 502 14.45 -4.73 29.71
C GLY A 502 14.06 -4.31 28.29
N ILE A 503 13.14 -5.02 27.63
CA ILE A 503 12.74 -4.73 26.25
C ILE A 503 12.06 -3.36 26.12
N ALA A 504 11.23 -2.98 27.10
CA ALA A 504 10.57 -1.67 27.11
C ALA A 504 11.55 -0.47 27.23
N SER A 505 12.84 -0.73 27.50
CA SER A 505 13.88 0.31 27.50
C SER A 505 14.51 0.57 26.12
N ALA A 506 14.07 -0.15 25.09
CA ALA A 506 14.54 0.06 23.72
C ALA A 506 14.28 1.49 23.26
N THR A 507 15.21 2.04 22.49
CA THR A 507 15.06 3.33 21.81
C THR A 507 13.88 3.39 20.86
N LYS A 508 13.40 2.23 20.39
CA LYS A 508 12.26 2.09 19.48
C LYS A 508 11.18 1.17 20.07
N PHE A 509 10.56 1.59 21.18
CA PHE A 509 9.46 0.87 21.81
C PHE A 509 8.11 1.58 21.55
N SER A 510 7.06 0.78 21.31
CA SER A 510 5.69 1.23 21.07
C SER A 510 4.80 0.82 22.26
N PRO A 511 4.67 1.68 23.30
CA PRO A 511 3.92 1.35 24.51
C PRO A 511 2.40 1.44 24.37
N LYS A 512 1.87 2.11 23.34
CA LYS A 512 0.43 2.36 23.17
C LYS A 512 -0.22 1.48 22.11
N GLY A 513 0.61 0.80 21.33
CA GLY A 513 0.20 -0.13 20.28
C GLY A 513 0.08 -1.57 20.75
N LEU A 514 -0.77 -2.32 20.07
CA LEU A 514 -0.93 -3.76 20.24
C LEU A 514 -0.95 -4.43 18.88
N ILE A 515 -0.20 -5.52 18.73
CA ILE A 515 -0.58 -6.50 17.72
C ILE A 515 -1.56 -7.46 18.41
N PRO A 516 -2.84 -7.51 18.01
CA PRO A 516 -3.77 -8.42 18.64
C PRO A 516 -3.45 -9.87 18.26
N PRO A 517 -3.56 -10.83 19.19
CA PRO A 517 -3.22 -12.24 18.96
C PRO A 517 -4.14 -12.79 17.88
N ALA A 518 -3.58 -13.29 16.78
CA ALA A 518 -4.31 -13.69 15.58
C ALA A 518 -5.33 -12.65 15.05
N ILE A 519 -5.14 -11.36 15.34
CA ILE A 519 -6.08 -10.28 14.97
C ILE A 519 -7.49 -10.50 15.56
N THR A 520 -7.54 -10.97 16.80
CA THR A 520 -8.77 -11.26 17.54
C THR A 520 -9.10 -10.15 18.53
N GLY A 521 -10.34 -10.13 19.04
CA GLY A 521 -10.81 -9.15 20.02
C GLY A 521 -11.24 -7.80 19.44
N LEU A 522 -11.04 -7.57 18.14
CA LEU A 522 -11.44 -6.33 17.46
C LEU A 522 -12.97 -6.12 17.36
N HIS A 523 -13.76 -7.17 17.63
CA HIS A 523 -15.22 -7.12 17.76
C HIS A 523 -15.71 -7.49 19.16
N ASN A 524 -14.81 -7.46 20.15
CA ASN A 524 -15.11 -7.71 21.55
C ASN A 524 -15.03 -6.40 22.35
N GLY A 525 -16.17 -5.83 22.71
CA GLY A 525 -16.22 -4.59 23.48
C GLY A 525 -15.54 -4.66 24.84
N ASP A 526 -15.52 -5.84 25.48
CA ASP A 526 -14.78 -6.05 26.74
C ASP A 526 -13.26 -6.06 26.51
N ALA A 527 -12.80 -6.61 25.37
CA ALA A 527 -11.40 -6.60 24.98
C ALA A 527 -10.89 -5.19 24.77
N LEU A 528 -11.58 -4.45 23.90
CA LEU A 528 -11.22 -3.09 23.55
C LEU A 528 -11.26 -2.16 24.78
N ARG A 529 -12.20 -2.39 25.70
CA ARG A 529 -12.22 -1.70 27.00
C ARG A 529 -10.97 -2.03 27.82
N ALA A 530 -10.61 -3.32 27.97
CA ALA A 530 -9.42 -3.72 28.72
C ALA A 530 -8.12 -3.18 28.11
N TRP A 531 -8.04 -3.10 26.78
CA TRP A 531 -6.94 -2.45 26.06
C TRP A 531 -6.85 -0.97 26.44
N SER A 532 -7.97 -0.25 26.31
CA SER A 532 -8.06 1.18 26.63
C SER A 532 -7.68 1.47 28.09
N ASP A 533 -8.25 0.72 29.04
CA ASP A 533 -7.98 0.84 30.48
C ASP A 533 -6.51 0.55 30.83
N SER A 534 -5.80 -0.20 29.97
CA SER A 534 -4.37 -0.51 30.09
C SER A 534 -3.46 0.45 29.29
N GLY A 535 -4.00 1.51 28.70
CA GLY A 535 -3.26 2.53 27.95
C GLY A 535 -2.98 2.19 26.49
N ILE A 536 -3.56 1.11 25.94
CA ILE A 536 -3.51 0.81 24.51
C ILE A 536 -4.54 1.67 23.79
N THR A 537 -4.11 2.43 22.80
CA THR A 537 -4.99 3.35 22.04
C THR A 537 -5.16 2.95 20.59
N HIS A 538 -4.32 2.02 20.12
CA HIS A 538 -4.36 1.56 18.74
C HIS A 538 -3.86 0.12 18.65
N ALA A 539 -4.36 -0.57 17.63
CA ALA A 539 -3.95 -1.90 17.27
C ALA A 539 -3.80 -1.99 15.75
N ILE A 540 -3.26 -3.12 15.29
CA ILE A 540 -3.18 -3.42 13.86
C ILE A 540 -4.23 -4.46 13.45
N GLY A 541 -4.79 -4.29 12.26
CA GLY A 541 -5.79 -5.16 11.68
C GLY A 541 -5.23 -6.19 10.69
N ASP A 542 -6.08 -6.60 9.77
CA ASP A 542 -5.78 -7.52 8.67
C ASP A 542 -6.57 -7.11 7.42
N ASN A 543 -5.85 -6.78 6.34
CA ASN A 543 -6.43 -6.30 5.10
C ASN A 543 -7.18 -7.37 4.31
N THR A 544 -7.10 -8.66 4.69
CA THR A 544 -8.00 -9.68 4.13
C THR A 544 -9.45 -9.54 4.63
N ARG A 545 -9.67 -8.73 5.67
CA ARG A 545 -10.96 -8.57 6.38
C ARG A 545 -11.53 -7.16 6.18
N PRO A 546 -12.46 -6.96 5.23
CA PRO A 546 -13.03 -5.63 4.96
C PRO A 546 -13.67 -4.94 6.17
N ALA A 547 -14.14 -5.72 7.16
CA ALA A 547 -14.70 -5.19 8.41
C ALA A 547 -13.67 -4.43 9.27
N LEU A 548 -12.37 -4.65 9.03
CA LEU A 548 -11.26 -4.01 9.74
C LEU A 548 -10.61 -2.87 8.94
N LEU A 549 -11.16 -2.52 7.78
CA LEU A 549 -10.67 -1.45 6.92
C LEU A 549 -11.59 -0.23 6.99
N ASN A 550 -11.03 0.95 6.75
CA ASN A 550 -11.84 2.15 6.64
C ASN A 550 -12.67 2.12 5.34
N PRO A 551 -14.01 2.20 5.40
CA PRO A 551 -14.85 2.08 4.22
C PRO A 551 -14.87 3.35 3.34
N ASN A 552 -14.30 4.46 3.81
CA ASN A 552 -14.36 5.75 3.13
C ASN A 552 -13.05 6.10 2.41
N ASN A 553 -11.91 5.72 2.95
CA ASN A 553 -10.60 6.00 2.37
C ASN A 553 -9.57 4.94 2.78
N GLU A 554 -8.93 4.32 1.80
CA GLU A 554 -7.93 3.26 1.98
C GLU A 554 -6.63 3.72 2.67
N HIS A 555 -6.39 5.03 2.76
CA HIS A 555 -5.25 5.63 3.49
C HIS A 555 -5.58 6.04 4.92
N TRP A 556 -6.79 5.74 5.39
CA TRP A 556 -7.21 6.06 6.76
C TRP A 556 -7.25 4.78 7.60
N PRO A 557 -6.98 4.89 8.91
CA PRO A 557 -7.25 3.78 9.81
C PRO A 557 -8.76 3.64 10.01
N LEU A 558 -9.21 2.47 10.46
CA LEU A 558 -10.56 2.30 10.98
C LEU A 558 -10.58 2.75 12.45
N ILE A 559 -11.59 3.51 12.87
CA ILE A 559 -11.82 3.80 14.29
C ILE A 559 -12.93 2.88 14.77
N SER A 560 -12.68 2.11 15.83
CA SER A 560 -13.67 1.22 16.41
C SER A 560 -14.89 2.00 16.88
N THR A 561 -16.08 1.41 16.77
CA THR A 561 -17.34 2.00 17.23
C THR A 561 -18.09 1.05 18.15
N VAL A 562 -18.98 1.57 19.00
CA VAL A 562 -19.86 0.72 19.82
C VAL A 562 -20.69 -0.24 18.93
N ALA A 563 -21.19 0.24 17.79
CA ALA A 563 -22.08 -0.54 16.93
C ALA A 563 -21.38 -1.72 16.24
N ALA A 564 -20.18 -1.50 15.70
CA ALA A 564 -19.46 -2.53 14.94
C ALA A 564 -18.53 -3.38 15.83
N ASN A 565 -17.99 -2.80 16.91
CA ASN A 565 -16.91 -3.40 17.68
C ASN A 565 -17.24 -3.61 19.17
N GLY A 566 -18.35 -3.03 19.66
CA GLY A 566 -18.71 -3.05 21.08
C GLY A 566 -17.98 -2.02 21.94
N PHE A 567 -17.06 -1.22 21.35
CA PHE A 567 -16.32 -0.15 22.02
C PHE A 567 -15.88 0.92 21.01
N ASP A 568 -15.91 2.19 21.42
CA ASP A 568 -15.58 3.34 20.57
C ASP A 568 -14.17 3.88 20.87
N GLY A 569 -13.41 4.21 19.82
CA GLY A 569 -12.19 5.01 19.95
C GLY A 569 -10.85 4.28 19.93
N ILE A 570 -10.81 2.95 19.72
CA ILE A 570 -9.54 2.27 19.40
C ILE A 570 -9.27 2.41 17.91
N GLN A 571 -8.09 2.91 17.55
CA GLN A 571 -7.66 2.95 16.15
C GLN A 571 -7.19 1.57 15.70
N ILE A 572 -7.65 1.13 14.53
CA ILE A 572 -7.25 -0.09 13.85
C ILE A 572 -6.50 0.32 12.59
N THR A 573 -5.18 0.21 12.64
CA THR A 573 -4.26 0.50 11.53
C THR A 573 -4.24 -0.69 10.57
N PRO A 574 -4.28 -0.51 9.24
CA PRO A 574 -4.30 -1.63 8.30
C PRO A 574 -2.93 -2.33 8.16
N ARG A 575 -2.96 -3.59 7.72
CA ARG A 575 -1.77 -4.45 7.52
C ARG A 575 -2.02 -5.53 6.47
N TRP A 576 -1.09 -5.66 5.54
CA TRP A 576 -1.06 -6.70 4.53
C TRP A 576 -0.64 -8.06 5.10
N ALA A 577 -1.19 -9.11 4.52
CA ALA A 577 -0.74 -10.49 4.71
C ALA A 577 0.14 -10.86 3.51
N THR A 578 0.85 -11.98 3.61
CA THR A 578 1.68 -12.47 2.51
C THR A 578 1.47 -13.97 2.36
N ASN A 579 1.87 -14.56 1.24
CA ASN A 579 1.93 -16.03 1.10
C ASN A 579 3.18 -16.63 1.78
N ILE A 580 3.81 -15.89 2.70
CA ILE A 580 4.80 -16.40 3.66
C ILE A 580 4.04 -16.67 4.96
N TYR A 581 3.49 -17.89 5.08
CA TYR A 581 2.51 -18.22 6.12
C TYR A 581 3.10 -18.30 7.54
N TYR A 582 2.25 -18.04 8.53
CA TYR A 582 2.63 -17.87 9.94
C TYR A 582 3.28 -19.11 10.59
N ASN A 583 2.89 -20.27 10.10
CA ASN A 583 3.22 -21.64 10.50
C ASN A 583 4.24 -22.29 9.54
N CYS A 584 5.03 -21.49 8.82
CA CYS A 584 6.05 -22.00 7.91
C CYS A 584 7.44 -21.39 8.15
N ASP A 585 8.45 -22.25 8.11
CA ASP A 585 9.85 -21.90 8.38
C ASP A 585 10.80 -22.18 7.19
N LEU A 586 10.39 -22.98 6.21
CA LEU A 586 11.16 -23.34 5.01
C LEU A 586 10.32 -23.26 3.72
N PRO A 587 10.94 -23.12 2.53
CA PRO A 587 10.25 -22.99 1.24
C PRO A 587 9.18 -24.04 0.96
N ASP A 588 9.52 -25.31 1.19
CA ASP A 588 8.63 -26.44 0.92
C ASP A 588 7.34 -26.38 1.75
N CYS A 589 7.39 -25.71 2.90
CA CYS A 589 6.23 -25.48 3.74
C CYS A 589 5.30 -24.45 3.12
N THR A 590 5.81 -23.24 2.88
CA THR A 590 4.97 -22.12 2.42
C THR A 590 4.40 -22.36 1.03
N VAL A 591 5.14 -23.04 0.15
CA VAL A 591 4.65 -23.45 -1.17
C VAL A 591 3.57 -24.52 -1.06
N ALA A 592 3.72 -25.49 -0.16
CA ALA A 592 2.73 -26.54 0.03
C ALA A 592 1.41 -25.98 0.58
N GLU A 593 1.48 -25.04 1.52
CA GLU A 593 0.29 -24.37 2.05
C GLU A 593 -0.36 -23.47 0.98
N TRP A 594 0.43 -22.69 0.24
CA TRP A 594 -0.06 -21.87 -0.87
C TRP A 594 -0.84 -22.68 -1.92
N ILE A 595 -0.32 -23.85 -2.30
CA ILE A 595 -0.99 -24.75 -3.25
C ILE A 595 -2.26 -25.36 -2.65
N ALA A 596 -2.26 -25.68 -1.35
CA ALA A 596 -3.38 -26.36 -0.70
C ALA A 596 -4.55 -25.42 -0.38
N THR A 597 -4.26 -24.16 -0.05
CA THR A 597 -5.26 -23.21 0.48
C THR A 597 -5.61 -22.10 -0.50
N SER A 598 -4.83 -21.93 -1.56
CA SER A 598 -5.04 -20.86 -2.56
C SER A 598 -5.06 -21.43 -3.98
N ALA A 599 -5.20 -20.58 -4.99
CA ALA A 599 -4.99 -20.95 -6.40
C ALA A 599 -3.50 -21.09 -6.76
N GLY A 600 -2.67 -21.52 -5.80
CA GLY A 600 -1.22 -21.58 -5.92
C GLY A 600 -0.75 -22.69 -6.84
N SER A 601 0.33 -22.43 -7.58
CA SER A 601 0.95 -23.40 -8.48
C SER A 601 2.40 -23.02 -8.77
N GLY A 602 3.32 -23.98 -8.67
CA GLY A 602 4.72 -23.80 -8.98
C GLY A 602 5.63 -24.04 -7.78
N ASP A 603 6.76 -23.33 -7.76
CA ASP A 603 7.79 -23.42 -6.74
C ASP A 603 7.92 -22.10 -5.95
N ILE A 604 8.93 -22.03 -5.07
CA ILE A 604 9.20 -20.84 -4.27
C ILE A 604 9.52 -19.62 -5.15
N ASN A 605 10.16 -19.78 -6.30
CA ASN A 605 10.43 -18.66 -7.21
C ASN A 605 9.15 -18.12 -7.83
N THR A 606 8.21 -19.02 -8.16
CA THR A 606 6.89 -18.66 -8.66
C THR A 606 6.09 -17.89 -7.61
N LEU A 607 6.09 -18.38 -6.36
CA LEU A 607 5.47 -17.69 -5.22
C LEU A 607 6.11 -16.31 -4.99
N LEU A 608 7.43 -16.22 -4.92
CA LEU A 608 8.15 -14.94 -4.75
C LEU A 608 7.87 -13.97 -5.92
N ASN A 609 7.67 -14.46 -7.14
CA ASN A 609 7.27 -13.60 -8.25
C ASN A 609 5.84 -13.06 -8.06
N VAL A 610 4.90 -13.84 -7.52
CA VAL A 610 3.55 -13.35 -7.16
C VAL A 610 3.65 -12.29 -6.06
N GLU A 611 4.47 -12.54 -5.02
CA GLU A 611 4.72 -11.56 -3.95
C GLU A 611 5.32 -10.27 -4.50
N LYS A 612 6.29 -10.36 -5.42
CA LYS A 612 6.88 -9.20 -6.09
C LYS A 612 5.82 -8.37 -6.81
N GLN A 613 5.02 -9.00 -7.68
CA GLN A 613 4.00 -8.29 -8.46
C GLN A 613 2.92 -7.70 -7.55
N THR A 614 2.58 -8.33 -6.44
CA THR A 614 1.52 -7.84 -5.55
C THR A 614 2.02 -6.70 -4.67
N ASN A 615 3.12 -6.91 -3.95
CA ASN A 615 3.51 -6.04 -2.85
C ASN A 615 4.22 -4.77 -3.31
N VAL A 616 4.92 -4.81 -4.45
CA VAL A 616 5.49 -3.60 -5.04
C VAL A 616 4.39 -2.63 -5.47
N ARG A 617 3.20 -3.11 -5.86
CA ARG A 617 2.04 -2.23 -6.16
C ARG A 617 1.59 -1.47 -4.93
N HIS A 618 1.53 -2.13 -3.78
CA HIS A 618 1.17 -1.47 -2.52
C HIS A 618 2.15 -0.33 -2.23
N LEU A 619 3.45 -0.59 -2.34
CA LEU A 619 4.50 0.42 -2.13
C LEU A 619 4.45 1.57 -3.14
N LEU A 620 4.28 1.27 -4.44
CA LEU A 620 4.18 2.30 -5.48
C LEU A 620 2.90 3.15 -5.40
N SER A 621 1.89 2.65 -4.68
CA SER A 621 0.63 3.37 -4.45
C SER A 621 0.58 4.02 -3.06
N LEU A 622 1.74 4.15 -2.42
CA LEU A 622 1.91 4.85 -1.14
C LEU A 622 0.97 4.33 -0.04
N HIS A 623 0.67 3.03 -0.06
CA HIS A 623 0.05 2.39 1.09
C HIS A 623 1.07 2.26 2.20
N HIS A 624 0.83 2.93 3.32
CA HIS A 624 1.71 2.88 4.49
C HIS A 624 1.41 1.68 5.39
N ASP A 625 0.48 0.82 4.99
CA ASP A 625 0.13 -0.43 5.65
C ASP A 625 1.38 -1.31 5.85
N ALA A 626 1.55 -1.89 7.03
CA ALA A 626 2.65 -2.80 7.32
C ALA A 626 2.44 -4.19 6.68
N PHE A 627 3.43 -5.10 6.80
CA PHE A 627 3.33 -6.48 6.33
C PHE A 627 3.42 -7.47 7.51
N MET A 628 2.54 -8.46 7.52
CA MET A 628 2.47 -9.49 8.56
C MET A 628 3.44 -10.64 8.28
N PHE A 629 4.25 -10.99 9.29
CA PHE A 629 5.12 -12.16 9.31
C PHE A 629 5.15 -12.78 10.72
N HIS A 630 5.82 -13.91 10.89
CA HIS A 630 5.89 -14.65 12.14
C HIS A 630 7.29 -15.19 12.39
N GLN A 631 7.65 -15.51 13.65
CA GLN A 631 9.02 -15.90 14.00
C GLN A 631 9.56 -17.08 13.21
N ALA A 632 8.70 -18.03 12.82
CA ALA A 632 9.09 -19.18 12.02
C ALA A 632 9.69 -18.75 10.68
N ASN A 633 9.19 -17.66 10.09
CA ASN A 633 9.67 -17.15 8.81
C ASN A 633 11.11 -16.61 8.88
N LEU A 634 11.60 -16.29 10.07
CA LEU A 634 12.96 -15.79 10.33
C LEU A 634 13.98 -16.92 10.51
N ARG A 635 13.59 -18.19 10.33
CA ARG A 635 14.54 -19.31 10.42
C ARG A 635 15.66 -19.14 9.38
N TYR A 636 16.88 -18.90 9.85
CA TYR A 636 18.09 -18.86 9.01
C TYR A 636 18.94 -20.13 9.20
N THR A 637 18.91 -20.71 10.39
CA THR A 637 19.64 -21.93 10.73
C THR A 637 19.07 -23.12 9.97
N GLY A 638 19.85 -23.61 9.01
CA GLY A 638 19.41 -24.64 8.06
C GLY A 638 18.46 -24.11 6.99
N ALA A 639 18.48 -22.79 6.72
CA ALA A 639 17.66 -22.19 5.68
C ALA A 639 18.14 -22.56 4.27
N ALA A 640 17.26 -22.33 3.30
CA ALA A 640 17.49 -22.64 1.91
C ALA A 640 18.37 -21.58 1.21
N SER A 641 18.94 -21.97 0.07
CA SER A 641 19.57 -21.05 -0.86
C SER A 641 18.56 -20.57 -1.89
N TYR A 642 18.54 -19.27 -2.13
CA TYR A 642 17.70 -18.61 -3.12
C TYR A 642 18.58 -17.96 -4.16
N THR A 643 18.12 -17.92 -5.41
CA THR A 643 18.74 -17.11 -6.46
C THR A 643 17.79 -15.99 -6.83
N ILE A 644 18.03 -14.79 -6.29
CA ILE A 644 17.18 -13.62 -6.50
C ILE A 644 17.97 -12.65 -7.39
N ASN A 645 17.40 -12.32 -8.56
CA ASN A 645 18.02 -11.46 -9.57
C ASN A 645 19.48 -11.83 -9.92
N GLY A 646 19.75 -13.14 -10.00
CA GLY A 646 21.06 -13.68 -10.38
C GLY A 646 22.09 -13.78 -9.25
N VAL A 647 21.73 -13.39 -8.02
CA VAL A 647 22.58 -13.54 -6.84
C VAL A 647 22.06 -14.71 -6.01
N THR A 648 22.92 -15.70 -5.78
CA THR A 648 22.61 -16.84 -4.91
C THR A 648 23.08 -16.55 -3.48
N SER A 649 22.18 -16.65 -2.51
CA SER A 649 22.46 -16.49 -1.09
C SER A 649 21.58 -17.40 -0.24
N THR A 650 22.10 -17.80 0.92
CA THR A 650 21.29 -18.43 1.97
C THR A 650 20.49 -17.35 2.67
N LEU A 651 19.16 -17.52 2.75
CA LEU A 651 18.23 -16.54 3.30
C LEU A 651 17.12 -17.27 4.07
N SER A 652 16.55 -16.65 5.09
CA SER A 652 15.25 -17.06 5.64
C SER A 652 14.12 -16.81 4.64
N LEU A 653 12.91 -17.34 4.90
CA LEU A 653 11.73 -17.03 4.08
C LEU A 653 11.44 -15.52 4.06
N PHE A 654 11.54 -14.90 5.23
CA PHE A 654 11.37 -13.45 5.38
C PHE A 654 12.43 -12.68 4.59
N GLU A 655 13.71 -13.03 4.74
CA GLU A 655 14.81 -12.35 4.03
C GLU A 655 14.66 -12.48 2.50
N ALA A 656 14.25 -13.65 2.01
CA ALA A 656 14.01 -13.86 0.58
C ALA A 656 12.85 -13.00 0.03
N TRP A 657 11.78 -12.83 0.80
CA TRP A 657 10.68 -11.92 0.45
C TRP A 657 11.15 -10.46 0.44
N VAL A 658 11.82 -10.01 1.51
CA VAL A 658 12.33 -8.62 1.64
C VAL A 658 13.24 -8.29 0.47
N GLU A 659 14.21 -9.16 0.19
CA GLU A 659 15.17 -8.99 -0.91
C GLU A 659 14.45 -8.91 -2.25
N THR A 660 13.43 -9.75 -2.49
CA THR A 660 12.64 -9.76 -3.73
C THR A 660 11.87 -8.46 -3.93
N VAL A 661 11.11 -8.01 -2.92
CA VAL A 661 10.24 -6.83 -3.01
C VAL A 661 11.05 -5.54 -3.06
N THR A 662 12.07 -5.40 -2.20
CA THR A 662 12.87 -4.18 -2.12
C THR A 662 13.77 -3.99 -3.34
N GLN A 663 14.34 -5.06 -3.91
CA GLN A 663 15.10 -4.95 -5.16
C GLN A 663 14.22 -4.50 -6.32
N GLU A 664 12.98 -4.99 -6.41
CA GLU A 664 12.07 -4.56 -7.46
C GLU A 664 11.64 -3.09 -7.27
N PHE A 665 11.34 -2.67 -6.04
CA PHE A 665 11.07 -1.26 -5.74
C PHE A 665 12.23 -0.36 -6.17
N VAL A 666 13.45 -0.70 -5.76
CA VAL A 666 14.68 0.05 -6.14
C VAL A 666 14.98 -0.05 -7.63
N ARG A 667 14.55 -1.10 -8.34
CA ARG A 667 14.68 -1.17 -9.81
C ARG A 667 13.80 -0.13 -10.50
N LEU A 668 12.62 0.15 -9.95
CA LEU A 668 11.60 0.99 -10.57
C LEU A 668 11.73 2.47 -10.20
N VAL A 669 12.09 2.77 -8.95
CA VAL A 669 12.15 4.14 -8.42
C VAL A 669 13.43 4.43 -7.64
N ASP A 670 13.73 5.72 -7.45
CA ASP A 670 14.82 6.20 -6.59
C ASP A 670 14.35 6.74 -5.22
N TRP A 671 13.10 6.48 -4.86
CA TRP A 671 12.48 6.89 -3.61
C TRP A 671 13.11 6.17 -2.39
N PRO A 672 13.22 6.83 -1.23
CA PRO A 672 13.65 6.17 -0.01
C PRO A 672 12.59 5.16 0.46
N LEU A 673 13.02 4.21 1.28
CA LEU A 673 12.14 3.29 1.99
C LEU A 673 12.38 3.44 3.49
N LEU A 674 11.34 3.88 4.21
CA LEU A 674 11.40 4.20 5.63
C LEU A 674 10.56 3.22 6.46
N THR A 675 11.08 2.80 7.60
CA THR A 675 10.33 2.09 8.63
C THR A 675 9.91 3.06 9.72
N TYR A 676 8.71 2.84 10.28
CA TYR A 676 8.23 3.52 11.49
C TYR A 676 7.87 2.46 12.52
N LYS A 677 8.16 2.73 13.79
CA LYS A 677 7.66 1.86 14.87
C LYS A 677 6.14 2.00 14.94
N HIS A 678 5.47 0.97 15.43
CA HIS A 678 4.01 0.83 15.47
C HIS A 678 3.26 2.08 15.94
N ASP A 679 3.69 2.71 17.05
CA ASP A 679 3.09 3.94 17.57
C ASP A 679 3.20 5.15 16.61
N ASP A 680 4.32 5.26 15.89
CA ASP A 680 4.57 6.36 14.96
C ASP A 680 3.79 6.14 13.66
N LEU A 681 3.70 4.86 13.21
CA LEU A 681 2.87 4.48 12.07
C LEU A 681 1.38 4.78 12.33
N ALA A 682 0.87 4.42 13.51
CA ALA A 682 -0.50 4.73 13.89
C ALA A 682 -0.75 6.25 13.92
N THR A 683 0.21 7.02 14.43
CA THR A 683 0.15 8.50 14.44
C THR A 683 0.09 9.05 13.01
N LEU A 684 0.83 8.47 12.08
CA LEU A 684 0.81 8.91 10.70
C LEU A 684 -0.54 8.69 10.03
N PHE A 685 -1.14 7.51 10.19
CA PHE A 685 -2.50 7.22 9.73
C PHE A 685 -3.54 8.19 10.35
N ALA A 686 -3.43 8.46 11.65
CA ALA A 686 -4.30 9.41 12.34
C ALA A 686 -4.14 10.85 11.79
N ASN A 687 -2.89 11.27 11.55
CA ASN A 687 -2.58 12.58 10.99
C ASN A 687 -3.10 12.71 9.56
N ARG A 688 -2.99 11.66 8.75
CA ARG A 688 -3.56 11.61 7.40
C ARG A 688 -5.08 11.81 7.43
N MET A 689 -5.79 11.01 8.24
CA MET A 689 -7.25 11.12 8.39
C MET A 689 -7.68 12.51 8.90
N THR A 690 -6.97 13.03 9.92
CA THR A 690 -7.25 14.35 10.50
C THR A 690 -7.05 15.48 9.49
N ARG A 691 -5.96 15.43 8.72
CA ARG A 691 -5.65 16.43 7.69
C ARG A 691 -6.71 16.43 6.59
N ASP A 692 -7.10 15.27 6.08
CA ASP A 692 -8.08 15.18 5.00
C ASP A 692 -9.47 15.72 5.41
N ALA A 693 -9.79 15.67 6.72
CA ALA A 693 -10.98 16.29 7.29
C ALA A 693 -10.89 17.84 7.28
N CYS A 694 -9.70 18.42 7.38
CA CYS A 694 -9.47 19.87 7.28
C CYS A 694 -9.70 20.44 5.87
N LYS A 695 -9.80 19.58 4.84
CA LYS A 695 -9.95 19.97 3.42
C LYS A 695 -8.86 20.95 2.97
N PRO A 696 -7.58 20.53 3.00
CA PRO A 696 -6.49 21.37 2.54
C PRO A 696 -6.68 21.76 1.08
N GLY A 697 -6.31 22.99 0.76
CA GLY A 697 -6.33 23.54 -0.59
C GLY A 697 -5.03 24.30 -0.86
N LEU A 698 -4.67 24.42 -2.13
CA LEU A 698 -3.47 25.10 -2.55
C LEU A 698 -3.76 25.85 -3.85
N THR A 699 -3.33 27.10 -3.92
CA THR A 699 -3.45 27.96 -5.10
C THR A 699 -2.05 28.40 -5.48
N TYR A 700 -1.70 28.38 -6.77
CA TYR A 700 -0.42 28.91 -7.23
C TYR A 700 -0.61 30.25 -7.93
N GLU A 701 0.37 31.14 -7.74
CA GLU A 701 0.40 32.49 -8.28
C GLU A 701 1.20 32.52 -9.58
N ILE A 702 0.67 33.21 -10.60
CA ILE A 702 1.25 33.33 -11.93
C ILE A 702 1.62 34.78 -12.23
N ASP A 703 2.86 34.99 -12.67
CA ASP A 703 3.22 36.20 -13.42
C ASP A 703 2.89 35.96 -14.90
N ALA A 704 1.78 36.53 -15.35
CA ALA A 704 1.31 36.38 -16.74
C ALA A 704 2.29 36.97 -17.78
N THR A 705 3.11 37.96 -17.40
CA THR A 705 4.08 38.61 -18.29
C THR A 705 5.31 37.74 -18.47
N ALA A 706 5.82 37.18 -17.37
CA ALA A 706 6.97 36.28 -17.38
C ALA A 706 6.59 34.84 -17.78
N ALA A 707 5.30 34.50 -17.76
CA ALA A 707 4.78 33.14 -17.87
C ALA A 707 5.44 32.19 -16.87
N THR A 708 5.43 32.61 -15.59
CA THR A 708 6.04 31.85 -14.50
C THR A 708 5.11 31.71 -13.30
N ILE A 709 5.24 30.61 -12.57
CA ILE A 709 4.69 30.46 -11.22
C ILE A 709 5.68 31.05 -10.22
N THR A 710 5.22 31.98 -9.40
CA THR A 710 6.07 32.75 -8.48
C THR A 710 5.92 32.33 -7.03
N GLY A 711 4.77 31.75 -6.67
CA GLY A 711 4.44 31.44 -5.30
C GLY A 711 3.22 30.55 -5.17
N VAL A 712 2.94 30.15 -3.93
CA VAL A 712 1.83 29.24 -3.59
C VAL A 712 1.17 29.68 -2.30
N THR A 713 -0.14 29.58 -2.21
CA THR A 713 -0.93 29.87 -1.01
C THR A 713 -1.64 28.61 -0.53
N VAL A 714 -1.37 28.25 0.72
CA VAL A 714 -1.90 27.08 1.41
C VAL A 714 -3.11 27.49 2.22
N THR A 715 -4.19 26.73 2.10
CA THR A 715 -5.47 26.98 2.76
C THR A 715 -6.04 25.69 3.34
N SER A 716 -7.04 25.84 4.20
CA SER A 716 -7.92 24.77 4.66
C SER A 716 -9.29 25.36 5.02
N ASN A 717 -10.24 24.53 5.43
CA ASN A 717 -11.50 25.05 6.00
C ASN A 717 -11.20 25.94 7.23
N GLY A 718 -11.58 27.22 7.13
CA GLY A 718 -11.29 28.23 8.15
C GLY A 718 -9.79 28.56 8.31
N ASN A 719 -8.93 28.09 7.41
CA ASN A 719 -7.47 28.19 7.49
C ASN A 719 -6.90 27.66 8.82
N THR A 720 -7.54 26.64 9.38
CA THR A 720 -7.09 25.94 10.58
C THR A 720 -6.95 24.45 10.30
N CYS A 721 -5.96 23.81 10.91
CA CYS A 721 -5.92 22.35 11.03
C CYS A 721 -5.13 21.98 12.29
N SER A 722 -5.55 20.92 12.99
CA SER A 722 -4.87 20.44 14.20
C SER A 722 -3.53 19.76 13.90
N VAL A 723 -3.32 19.37 12.65
CA VAL A 723 -2.08 18.79 12.13
C VAL A 723 -1.55 19.66 10.97
N PRO A 724 -0.23 19.70 10.73
CA PRO A 724 0.32 20.44 9.60
C PRO A 724 -0.16 19.90 8.25
N VAL A 725 -0.31 20.81 7.28
CA VAL A 725 -0.61 20.46 5.88
C VAL A 725 0.72 20.33 5.13
N PRO A 726 1.05 19.16 4.55
CA PRO A 726 2.24 19.01 3.73
C PRO A 726 2.07 19.83 2.44
N VAL A 727 3.15 20.40 1.94
CA VAL A 727 3.22 21.08 0.64
C VAL A 727 4.53 20.67 0.00
N THR A 728 4.45 19.87 -1.04
CA THR A 728 5.62 19.54 -1.85
C THR A 728 5.90 20.69 -2.79
N LEU A 729 7.19 20.95 -3.00
CA LEU A 729 7.67 22.05 -3.82
C LEU A 729 8.84 21.55 -4.70
N PRO A 730 8.90 21.95 -5.98
CA PRO A 730 9.98 21.53 -6.88
C PRO A 730 11.32 22.21 -6.56
N GLY A 731 11.32 23.23 -5.69
CA GLY A 731 12.49 24.00 -5.31
C GLY A 731 12.30 24.68 -3.96
N ALA A 732 13.34 25.41 -3.53
CA ALA A 732 13.32 26.15 -2.27
C ALA A 732 12.38 27.37 -2.32
N VAL A 733 11.90 27.76 -1.14
CA VAL A 733 11.17 29.02 -0.91
C VAL A 733 12.10 30.07 -0.31
N THR A 734 11.72 31.33 -0.43
CA THR A 734 12.52 32.45 0.12
C THR A 734 12.52 32.47 1.65
N ASP A 735 11.44 32.00 2.28
CA ASP A 735 11.28 31.86 3.73
C ASP A 735 10.29 30.71 4.03
N THR A 736 10.65 29.80 4.93
CA THR A 736 9.79 28.67 5.33
C THR A 736 8.72 29.07 6.34
N GLN A 737 8.78 30.29 6.90
CA GLN A 737 7.77 30.86 7.81
C GLN A 737 7.46 29.94 9.00
N GLY A 738 8.48 29.22 9.48
CA GLY A 738 8.36 28.30 10.61
C GLY A 738 7.75 26.92 10.27
N ALA A 739 7.46 26.63 8.99
CA ALA A 739 7.12 25.26 8.59
C ALA A 739 8.32 24.32 8.74
N THR A 740 8.04 23.07 9.09
CA THR A 740 9.07 22.03 9.16
C THR A 740 9.38 21.52 7.77
N SER A 741 10.64 21.64 7.34
CA SER A 741 11.09 21.12 6.05
C SER A 741 11.47 19.65 6.16
N GLU A 742 11.08 18.88 5.16
CA GLU A 742 11.46 17.48 4.97
C GLU A 742 12.00 17.28 3.56
N LYS A 743 13.14 16.57 3.47
CA LYS A 743 13.74 16.14 2.22
C LYS A 743 14.59 14.89 2.49
N VAL A 744 14.06 13.72 2.18
CA VAL A 744 14.73 12.44 2.42
C VAL A 744 15.34 11.94 1.11
N GLY A 745 16.65 11.70 1.10
CA GLY A 745 17.31 11.19 -0.11
C GLY A 745 17.13 12.11 -1.32
N ASN A 746 16.52 11.55 -2.37
CA ASN A 746 16.24 12.25 -3.64
C ASN A 746 14.84 12.89 -3.69
N ASP A 747 14.04 12.78 -2.64
CA ASP A 747 12.68 13.31 -2.63
C ASP A 747 12.64 14.83 -2.85
N PRO A 748 11.54 15.36 -3.41
CA PRO A 748 11.30 16.79 -3.45
C PRO A 748 11.20 17.38 -2.03
N LEU A 749 11.39 18.70 -1.93
CA LEU A 749 11.18 19.40 -0.66
C LEU A 749 9.70 19.33 -0.29
N THR A 750 9.40 18.89 0.93
CA THR A 750 8.07 18.99 1.53
C THR A 750 8.12 19.94 2.72
N LEU A 751 7.20 20.91 2.76
CA LEU A 751 6.99 21.78 3.91
C LEU A 751 5.74 21.33 4.67
N TRP A 752 5.87 21.07 5.96
CA TRP A 752 4.74 20.80 6.85
C TRP A 752 4.24 22.11 7.44
N VAL A 753 3.16 22.63 6.86
CA VAL A 753 2.65 23.99 7.07
C VAL A 753 1.62 24.03 8.19
N PRO A 754 1.88 24.70 9.32
CA PRO A 754 0.88 24.88 10.37
C PRO A 754 -0.14 25.97 9.97
N LEU A 755 -1.43 25.64 9.96
CA LEU A 755 -2.51 26.58 9.66
C LEU A 755 -3.24 27.01 10.95
N LYS A 756 -3.22 28.32 11.24
CA LYS A 756 -3.67 28.90 12.53
C LYS A 756 -4.67 30.07 12.36
N GLY A 757 -5.60 29.93 11.41
CA GLY A 757 -6.68 30.89 11.14
C GLY A 757 -6.38 31.86 10.00
N GLN A 758 -5.20 31.77 9.38
CA GLN A 758 -4.81 32.58 8.20
C GLN A 758 -4.16 31.67 7.15
N PRO A 759 -4.34 31.96 5.86
CA PRO A 759 -3.63 31.25 4.80
C PRO A 759 -2.13 31.55 4.89
N VAL A 760 -1.30 30.63 4.41
CA VAL A 760 0.16 30.79 4.38
C VAL A 760 0.63 30.84 2.94
N THR A 761 1.35 31.89 2.56
CA THR A 761 1.85 32.08 1.19
C THR A 761 3.36 31.95 1.15
N TYR A 762 3.89 31.13 0.25
CA TYR A 762 5.32 30.96 0.00
C TYR A 762 5.70 31.54 -1.36
N THR A 763 6.76 32.33 -1.39
CA THR A 763 7.42 32.75 -2.64
C THR A 763 8.51 31.76 -2.99
N LEU A 764 8.53 31.32 -4.24
CA LEU A 764 9.56 30.42 -4.77
C LEU A 764 10.86 31.21 -4.97
N SER A 765 11.98 30.68 -4.48
CA SER A 765 13.30 31.27 -4.70
C SER A 765 13.72 31.28 -6.17
N THR A 766 13.14 30.38 -6.96
CA THR A 766 13.27 30.35 -8.42
C THR A 766 11.89 30.17 -9.02
N PRO A 767 11.33 31.19 -9.67
CA PRO A 767 10.07 31.07 -10.38
C PRO A 767 10.12 29.96 -11.41
N ILE A 768 9.01 29.24 -11.53
CA ILE A 768 8.89 28.10 -12.40
C ILE A 768 8.31 28.56 -13.73
N LYS A 769 8.94 28.24 -14.86
CA LYS A 769 8.35 28.52 -16.17
C LYS A 769 7.16 27.60 -16.46
N LEU A 770 6.09 28.20 -16.98
CA LEU A 770 4.86 27.51 -17.38
C LEU A 770 5.09 26.62 -18.60
#